data_AF-A0AAE9Z3V2-F1
#
_entry.id   AF-A0AAE9Z3V2-F1
#
_cell.length_a   1.000
_cell.length_b   1.000
_cell.length_c   1.000
_cell.angle_alpha   90.00
_cell.angle_beta   90.00
_cell.angle_gamma   90.00
#
_symmetry.space_group_name_H-M   'P 1'
#
loop_
_entity.id
_entity.type
_entity.pdbx_description
1 polymer ?
#
loop_
_entity_poly.entity_id
_entity_poly.type
_entity_poly.pdbx_seq_one_letter_code
_entity_poly.pdbx_strand_id
1 'polypeptide(L)'
;MEQPAPVKYVLYTHYNYREEDDFKTFRYARYLAYFKGSKYFKGLKHLALAKGTELKKIKTFADFGNINNLKFLTAIKAVEGFEDLADLEDFKNFLRWAAGHDFDFTFSFDQLPGIIYFRRHIKGLHSLLTSPAYEGNLIIFYAAGFSDCLNGIARGKSREDLLGQHRIKFSMEMGQILAKQLLSYPQLPARVRIITPIDLLDIFGRMNLATAENLHWWFIGKNKDIHYDTPKIVEAFLRLRMFGSGVPVFRLDYDVIFRGEDNENLPSLGLFKAIISCLRAYRLRMDDPGVATFLLSASYDTQALMPPENSNKFDAWRGAFATRVFPALPVVKTEIARARKHAGQVPSSWERYAQKVFDAQLARKFYGLSDSGLALKGLEGIGQIGGNPCGSIISGALLCLSDGAILDLPPFSNFTLYVMWIDDHLKYSLHRELRHLSSFRSAIEPQLSDAKLDQVMVRKARAPIKNLPEYVLGTYLPTLLWGTVLDAWINPDPVVKYRRRDLTPAKQDLWDKFNREGRSQGVLAAGLQSALEKGAFTKLDRNLLRDLLVEAGLKRITRVRRQWAGLSVMSGKGGKRAVKETFASVWAKGSVKEYFPYLDKKYYGIAHIGEEKVPVETPLTEVADLNQYQLHNDFSTLVDDALEYIEWTLNWPRIVQVVRSVKQGKVKTDLSWVPPV
;
A
#
# COMPACT_ATOMS: atom_id res chain seq x y z
N MET A 1 -39.93 -10.18 4.98
CA MET A 1 -38.52 -9.82 4.80
C MET A 1 -37.97 -10.68 3.69
N GLU A 2 -37.57 -10.09 2.56
CA GLU A 2 -36.85 -10.84 1.52
C GLU A 2 -35.60 -11.49 2.15
N GLN A 3 -35.36 -12.76 1.84
CA GLN A 3 -34.13 -13.41 2.28
C GLN A 3 -32.93 -12.70 1.64
N PRO A 4 -31.87 -12.37 2.41
CA PRO A 4 -30.68 -11.77 1.83
C PRO A 4 -30.12 -12.71 0.76
N ALA A 5 -29.75 -12.14 -0.39
CA ALA A 5 -29.27 -12.91 -1.52
C ALA A 5 -28.08 -13.80 -1.11
N PRO A 6 -27.96 -15.04 -1.64
CA PRO A 6 -26.88 -15.93 -1.27
C PRO A 6 -25.53 -15.26 -1.58
N VAL A 7 -24.59 -15.31 -0.64
CA VAL A 7 -23.22 -14.76 -0.79
C VAL A 7 -22.21 -15.87 -0.52
N LYS A 8 -21.36 -16.17 -1.51
CA LYS A 8 -20.32 -17.19 -1.42
C LYS A 8 -18.94 -16.63 -1.07
N TYR A 9 -18.71 -15.35 -1.38
CA TYR A 9 -17.47 -14.63 -1.06
C TYR A 9 -17.73 -13.12 -1.02
N VAL A 10 -16.81 -12.40 -0.39
CA VAL A 10 -16.77 -10.94 -0.40
C VAL A 10 -15.43 -10.47 -0.93
N LEU A 11 -15.45 -9.58 -1.91
CA LEU A 11 -14.26 -8.87 -2.37
C LEU A 11 -14.14 -7.55 -1.61
N TYR A 12 -12.93 -7.18 -1.23
CA TYR A 12 -12.62 -5.89 -0.64
C TYR A 12 -11.55 -5.17 -1.45
N THR A 13 -11.76 -3.87 -1.71
CA THR A 13 -10.77 -3.01 -2.34
C THR A 13 -10.83 -1.58 -1.79
N HIS A 14 -9.68 -0.92 -1.74
CA HIS A 14 -9.58 0.53 -1.57
C HIS A 14 -9.54 1.19 -2.94
N TYR A 15 -10.58 1.92 -3.32
CA TYR A 15 -10.65 2.58 -4.63
C TYR A 15 -10.08 4.00 -4.54
N ASN A 16 -8.85 4.18 -5.03
CA ASN A 16 -8.14 5.47 -4.99
C ASN A 16 -7.75 5.99 -6.38
N TYR A 17 -8.36 5.49 -7.46
CA TYR A 17 -8.06 5.95 -8.81
C TYR A 17 -8.38 7.45 -8.93
N ARG A 18 -7.33 8.27 -9.06
CA ARG A 18 -7.41 9.73 -9.17
C ARG A 18 -8.17 10.42 -8.01
N GLU A 19 -8.19 9.81 -6.81
CA GLU A 19 -8.91 10.37 -5.64
C GLU A 19 -8.54 11.85 -5.35
N GLU A 20 -7.25 12.18 -5.32
CA GLU A 20 -6.78 13.54 -5.07
C GLU A 20 -7.10 14.51 -6.22
N ASP A 21 -6.99 14.06 -7.47
CA ASP A 21 -7.31 14.88 -8.64
C ASP A 21 -8.81 15.18 -8.72
N ASP A 22 -9.64 14.19 -8.37
CA ASP A 22 -11.10 14.31 -8.32
C ASP A 22 -11.52 15.27 -7.19
N PHE A 23 -10.95 15.13 -5.98
CA PHE A 23 -11.20 16.05 -4.87
C PHE A 23 -10.74 17.48 -5.19
N LYS A 24 -9.57 17.62 -5.83
CA LYS A 24 -9.05 18.92 -6.27
C LYS A 24 -10.01 19.60 -7.26
N THR A 25 -10.54 18.85 -8.23
CA THR A 25 -11.52 19.34 -9.19
C THR A 25 -12.80 19.81 -8.50
N PHE A 26 -13.31 19.02 -7.54
CA PHE A 26 -14.46 19.40 -6.72
C PHE A 26 -14.23 20.71 -5.95
N ARG A 27 -13.10 20.84 -5.24
CA ARG A 27 -12.76 22.08 -4.52
C ARG A 27 -12.67 23.28 -5.46
N TYR A 28 -11.95 23.15 -6.56
CA TYR A 28 -11.74 24.25 -7.50
C TYR A 28 -13.03 24.70 -8.17
N ALA A 29 -13.96 23.79 -8.45
CA ALA A 29 -15.26 24.18 -8.95
C ALA A 29 -16.08 24.96 -7.93
N ARG A 30 -16.00 24.63 -6.64
CA ARG A 30 -16.64 25.41 -5.56
C ARG A 30 -16.04 26.79 -5.45
N TYR A 31 -14.71 26.91 -5.50
CA TYR A 31 -13.99 28.19 -5.53
C TYR A 31 -14.48 29.06 -6.69
N LEU A 32 -14.62 28.46 -7.88
CA LEU A 32 -15.11 29.16 -9.07
C LEU A 32 -16.58 29.58 -8.92
N ALA A 33 -17.45 28.72 -8.38
CA ALA A 33 -18.86 29.03 -8.16
C ALA A 33 -19.03 30.23 -7.21
N TYR A 34 -18.26 30.27 -6.11
CA TYR A 34 -18.21 31.42 -5.22
C TYR A 34 -17.78 32.68 -5.97
N PHE A 35 -16.70 32.61 -6.76
CA PHE A 35 -16.21 33.77 -7.48
C PHE A 35 -17.16 34.27 -8.57
N LYS A 36 -17.84 33.38 -9.30
CA LYS A 36 -18.87 33.73 -10.28
C LYS A 36 -19.98 34.58 -9.66
N GLY A 37 -20.34 34.30 -8.40
CA GLY A 37 -21.32 35.08 -7.62
C GLY A 37 -20.78 36.34 -6.95
N SER A 38 -19.47 36.60 -7.00
CA SER A 38 -18.82 37.69 -6.27
C SER A 38 -18.59 38.95 -7.13
N LYS A 39 -18.61 40.12 -6.50
CA LYS A 39 -18.23 41.40 -7.14
C LYS A 39 -16.77 41.44 -7.64
N TYR A 40 -15.95 40.48 -7.23
CA TYR A 40 -14.52 40.40 -7.51
C TYR A 40 -14.18 39.57 -8.76
N PHE A 41 -15.17 38.92 -9.38
CA PHE A 41 -14.99 38.02 -10.52
C PHE A 41 -14.18 38.63 -11.66
N LYS A 42 -14.50 39.87 -12.07
CA LYS A 42 -13.82 40.56 -13.17
C LYS A 42 -12.34 40.79 -12.86
N GLY A 43 -12.01 41.17 -11.62
CA GLY A 43 -10.62 41.40 -11.18
C GLY A 43 -9.80 40.11 -11.16
N LEU A 44 -10.39 39.03 -10.67
CA LEU A 44 -9.75 37.70 -10.66
C LEU A 44 -9.55 37.13 -12.06
N LYS A 45 -10.56 37.24 -12.92
CA LYS A 45 -10.47 36.81 -14.32
C LYS A 45 -9.37 37.56 -15.06
N HIS A 46 -9.29 38.89 -14.87
CA HIS A 46 -8.20 39.69 -15.43
C HIS A 46 -6.83 39.24 -14.91
N LEU A 47 -6.68 39.04 -13.59
CA LEU A 47 -5.42 38.60 -12.98
C LEU A 47 -4.94 37.25 -13.55
N ALA A 48 -5.85 36.31 -13.78
CA ALA A 48 -5.52 35.01 -14.32
C ALA A 48 -5.18 35.04 -15.83
N LEU A 49 -5.82 35.93 -16.59
CA LEU A 49 -5.64 36.05 -18.04
C LEU A 49 -4.48 36.98 -18.45
N ALA A 50 -3.94 37.81 -17.55
CA ALA A 50 -2.95 38.86 -17.83
C ALA A 50 -1.55 38.40 -18.30
N LYS A 51 -1.41 37.18 -18.84
CA LYS A 51 -0.16 36.42 -19.00
C LYS A 51 0.51 36.20 -17.63
N GLY A 52 1.14 35.04 -17.43
CA GLY A 52 1.60 34.58 -16.10
C GLY A 52 2.61 35.49 -15.36
N THR A 53 2.98 36.64 -15.89
CA THR A 53 3.85 37.65 -15.28
C THR A 53 3.26 38.31 -14.03
N GLU A 54 1.96 38.63 -14.00
CA GLU A 54 1.34 39.26 -12.81
C GLU A 54 1.21 38.27 -11.64
N LEU A 55 0.79 37.04 -11.91
CA LEU A 55 0.75 35.96 -10.90
C LEU A 55 2.14 35.59 -10.35
N LYS A 56 3.21 35.77 -11.14
CA LYS A 56 4.60 35.55 -10.70
C LYS A 56 5.08 36.62 -9.71
N LYS A 57 4.51 37.84 -9.75
CA LYS A 57 4.87 38.93 -8.82
C LYS A 57 4.31 38.70 -7.41
N ILE A 58 3.20 37.96 -7.30
CA ILE A 58 2.57 37.60 -6.02
C ILE A 58 3.37 36.49 -5.36
N LYS A 59 4.05 36.78 -4.24
CA LYS A 59 4.84 35.83 -3.46
C LYS A 59 4.14 35.42 -2.16
N THR A 60 3.25 36.27 -1.65
CA THR A 60 2.47 36.04 -0.44
C THR A 60 1.03 36.51 -0.64
N PHE A 61 0.11 36.07 0.24
CA PHE A 61 -1.25 36.61 0.23
C PHE A 61 -1.31 38.10 0.58
N ALA A 62 -0.31 38.64 1.29
CA ALA A 62 -0.26 40.07 1.61
C ALA A 62 -0.11 40.96 0.36
N ASP A 63 0.50 40.45 -0.71
CA ASP A 63 0.73 41.20 -1.95
C ASP A 63 -0.57 41.61 -2.66
N PHE A 64 -1.68 40.90 -2.39
CA PHE A 64 -3.01 41.27 -2.88
C PHE A 64 -3.55 42.57 -2.26
N GLY A 65 -2.99 43.03 -1.15
CA GLY A 65 -3.36 44.29 -0.50
C GLY A 65 -3.17 45.51 -1.39
N ASN A 66 -2.27 45.42 -2.38
CA ASN A 66 -1.95 46.48 -3.32
C ASN A 66 -2.74 46.41 -4.64
N ILE A 67 -3.61 45.39 -4.80
CA ILE A 67 -4.42 45.21 -6.00
C ILE A 67 -5.86 45.64 -5.69
N ASN A 68 -6.30 46.74 -6.30
CA ASN A 68 -7.67 47.24 -6.17
C ASN A 68 -8.68 46.13 -6.49
N ASN A 69 -9.70 46.00 -5.63
CA ASN A 69 -10.73 44.95 -5.65
C ASN A 69 -10.27 43.53 -5.25
N LEU A 70 -9.01 43.29 -4.88
CA LEU A 70 -8.54 41.95 -4.44
C LEU A 70 -7.99 41.92 -3.01
N LYS A 71 -8.08 43.03 -2.26
CA LYS A 71 -7.59 43.14 -0.87
C LYS A 71 -8.13 42.07 0.09
N PHE A 72 -9.33 41.53 -0.15
CA PHE A 72 -9.89 40.47 0.70
C PHE A 72 -9.09 39.16 0.65
N LEU A 73 -8.32 38.93 -0.42
CA LEU A 73 -7.48 37.73 -0.58
C LEU A 73 -6.29 37.72 0.39
N THR A 74 -5.98 38.83 1.08
CA THR A 74 -4.99 38.82 2.17
C THR A 74 -5.41 37.90 3.32
N ALA A 75 -6.71 37.68 3.50
CA ALA A 75 -7.30 36.79 4.49
C ALA A 75 -8.14 35.68 3.81
N ILE A 76 -7.68 35.15 2.68
CA ILE A 76 -8.48 34.23 1.83
C ILE A 76 -9.04 33.02 2.59
N LYS A 77 -8.35 32.49 3.60
CA LYS A 77 -8.83 31.33 4.38
C LYS A 77 -10.05 31.65 5.26
N ALA A 78 -10.32 32.93 5.53
CA ALA A 78 -11.53 33.38 6.21
C ALA A 78 -12.68 33.64 5.24
N VAL A 79 -12.46 33.50 3.93
CA VAL A 79 -13.49 33.64 2.90
C VAL A 79 -14.25 32.33 2.80
N GLU A 80 -15.58 32.43 2.88
CA GLU A 80 -16.46 31.27 2.73
C GLU A 80 -16.15 30.50 1.45
N GLY A 81 -15.93 29.20 1.58
CA GLY A 81 -15.59 28.32 0.48
C GLY A 81 -14.09 28.19 0.19
N PHE A 82 -13.18 28.90 0.88
CA PHE A 82 -11.71 28.79 0.75
C PHE A 82 -11.02 28.29 2.02
N GLU A 83 -11.77 27.78 2.99
CA GLU A 83 -11.26 27.35 4.30
C GLU A 83 -10.25 26.20 4.17
N ASP A 84 -10.42 25.37 3.15
CA ASP A 84 -9.57 24.21 2.84
C ASP A 84 -8.45 24.52 1.84
N LEU A 85 -8.23 25.79 1.47
CA LEU A 85 -7.14 26.21 0.59
C LEU A 85 -5.79 25.96 1.28
N ALA A 86 -4.92 25.19 0.64
CA ALA A 86 -3.65 24.78 1.25
C ALA A 86 -2.72 25.99 1.43
N ASP A 87 -2.35 26.64 0.32
CA ASP A 87 -1.41 27.75 0.27
C ASP A 87 -1.62 28.63 -0.98
N LEU A 88 -0.70 29.58 -1.19
CA LEU A 88 -0.73 30.48 -2.36
C LEU A 88 -0.53 29.75 -3.68
N GLU A 89 0.28 28.68 -3.72
CA GLU A 89 0.51 27.94 -4.95
C GLU A 89 -0.73 27.12 -5.33
N ASP A 90 -1.44 26.57 -4.36
CA ASP A 90 -2.77 25.97 -4.56
C ASP A 90 -3.75 27.01 -5.13
N PHE A 91 -3.76 28.25 -4.62
CA PHE A 91 -4.60 29.32 -5.18
C PHE A 91 -4.23 29.66 -6.63
N LYS A 92 -2.93 29.77 -6.93
CA LYS A 92 -2.45 30.00 -8.30
C LYS A 92 -2.82 28.83 -9.22
N ASN A 93 -2.75 27.60 -8.74
CA ASN A 93 -3.16 26.41 -9.48
C ASN A 93 -4.66 26.42 -9.75
N PHE A 94 -5.47 26.84 -8.79
CA PHE A 94 -6.89 27.11 -9.00
C PHE A 94 -7.11 28.12 -10.12
N LEU A 95 -6.44 29.29 -10.09
CA LEU A 95 -6.61 30.32 -11.13
C LEU A 95 -6.20 29.84 -12.52
N ARG A 96 -5.10 29.08 -12.62
CA ARG A 96 -4.66 28.45 -13.88
C ARG A 96 -5.69 27.44 -14.37
N TRP A 97 -6.22 26.62 -13.46
CA TRP A 97 -7.26 25.64 -13.78
C TRP A 97 -8.55 26.32 -14.25
N ALA A 98 -9.00 27.38 -13.57
CA ALA A 98 -10.20 28.13 -13.93
C ALA A 98 -10.04 28.83 -15.29
N ALA A 99 -8.88 29.44 -15.54
CA ALA A 99 -8.55 30.03 -16.84
C ALA A 99 -8.51 29.01 -17.97
N GLY A 100 -8.03 27.78 -17.69
CA GLY A 100 -8.08 26.67 -18.65
C GLY A 100 -9.49 26.19 -19.01
N HIS A 101 -10.50 26.61 -18.23
CA HIS A 101 -11.92 26.38 -18.50
C HIS A 101 -12.67 27.69 -18.82
N ASP A 102 -11.96 28.74 -19.22
CA ASP A 102 -12.52 30.07 -19.54
C ASP A 102 -13.36 30.72 -18.42
N PHE A 103 -13.14 30.29 -17.18
CA PHE A 103 -13.98 30.59 -16.01
C PHE A 103 -15.44 30.15 -16.17
N ASP A 104 -15.70 29.22 -17.08
CA ASP A 104 -17.02 28.66 -17.33
C ASP A 104 -17.05 27.15 -17.14
N PHE A 105 -16.88 26.75 -15.88
CA PHE A 105 -17.04 25.37 -15.47
C PHE A 105 -18.27 25.23 -14.56
N THR A 106 -19.06 24.19 -14.81
CA THR A 106 -20.20 23.78 -13.98
C THR A 106 -19.94 22.34 -13.56
N PHE A 107 -19.78 22.13 -12.26
CA PHE A 107 -19.36 20.84 -11.74
C PHE A 107 -20.49 19.82 -11.76
N SER A 108 -20.15 18.61 -12.19
CA SER A 108 -20.92 17.40 -11.98
C SER A 108 -19.98 16.25 -11.62
N PHE A 109 -20.37 15.41 -10.66
CA PHE A 109 -19.61 14.22 -10.31
C PHE A 109 -19.44 13.25 -11.49
N ASP A 110 -20.41 13.20 -12.42
CA ASP A 110 -20.34 12.29 -13.58
C ASP A 110 -19.18 12.61 -14.53
N GLN A 111 -18.57 13.79 -14.42
CA GLN A 111 -17.41 14.22 -15.20
C GLN A 111 -16.08 13.83 -14.56
N LEU A 112 -16.09 13.38 -13.30
CA LEU A 112 -14.87 13.05 -12.59
C LEU A 112 -14.20 11.82 -13.21
N PRO A 113 -12.89 11.86 -13.49
CA PRO A 113 -12.12 10.72 -13.97
C PRO A 113 -12.34 9.42 -13.18
N GLY A 114 -12.46 9.49 -11.85
CA GLY A 114 -12.76 8.32 -11.02
C GLY A 114 -14.13 7.70 -11.29
N ILE A 115 -15.17 8.50 -11.55
CA ILE A 115 -16.51 7.99 -11.91
C ILE A 115 -16.49 7.37 -13.30
N ILE A 116 -15.88 8.05 -14.28
CA ILE A 116 -15.79 7.56 -15.66
C ILE A 116 -15.04 6.22 -15.70
N TYR A 117 -13.92 6.12 -14.97
CA TYR A 117 -13.14 4.89 -14.91
C TYR A 117 -13.92 3.74 -14.26
N PHE A 118 -14.61 3.99 -13.15
CA PHE A 118 -15.46 2.99 -12.51
C PHE A 118 -16.57 2.48 -13.44
N ARG A 119 -17.26 3.40 -14.14
CA ARG A 119 -18.39 3.09 -15.03
C ARG A 119 -18.02 2.06 -16.11
N ARG A 120 -16.80 2.15 -16.66
CA ARG A 120 -16.30 1.23 -17.71
C ARG A 120 -16.28 -0.24 -17.27
N HIS A 121 -16.23 -0.52 -15.97
CA HIS A 121 -16.07 -1.88 -15.45
C HIS A 121 -17.37 -2.48 -14.88
N ILE A 122 -18.48 -1.74 -14.84
CA ILE A 122 -19.73 -2.17 -14.20
C ILE A 122 -20.30 -3.43 -14.85
N LYS A 123 -20.21 -3.56 -16.18
CA LYS A 123 -20.62 -4.78 -16.90
C LYS A 123 -19.86 -6.02 -16.41
N GLY A 124 -18.54 -5.89 -16.24
CA GLY A 124 -17.70 -6.96 -15.72
C GLY A 124 -17.99 -7.28 -14.25
N LEU A 125 -18.28 -6.26 -13.43
CA LEU A 125 -18.73 -6.45 -12.04
C LEU A 125 -20.06 -7.22 -11.96
N HIS A 126 -21.03 -6.87 -12.80
CA HIS A 126 -22.31 -7.58 -12.88
C HIS A 126 -22.09 -9.07 -13.16
N SER A 127 -21.35 -9.38 -14.23
CA SER A 127 -20.98 -10.77 -14.59
C SER A 127 -20.26 -11.50 -13.46
N LEU A 128 -19.38 -10.80 -12.72
CA LEU A 128 -18.59 -11.41 -11.65
C LEU A 128 -19.44 -11.74 -10.42
N LEU A 129 -20.27 -10.80 -9.96
CA LEU A 129 -20.95 -10.86 -8.66
C LEU A 129 -22.31 -11.55 -8.70
N THR A 130 -22.87 -11.75 -9.89
CA THR A 130 -24.18 -12.40 -10.11
C THR A 130 -24.06 -13.77 -10.78
N SER A 131 -22.84 -14.31 -10.89
CA SER A 131 -22.61 -15.63 -11.48
C SER A 131 -23.35 -16.72 -10.70
N PRO A 132 -24.24 -17.52 -11.33
CA PRO A 132 -25.04 -18.51 -10.64
C PRO A 132 -24.19 -19.49 -9.81
N ALA A 133 -24.64 -19.79 -8.60
CA ALA A 133 -23.96 -20.63 -7.59
C ALA A 133 -22.65 -20.06 -7.02
N TYR A 134 -22.17 -18.93 -7.55
CA TYR A 134 -20.95 -18.23 -7.14
C TYR A 134 -21.23 -16.73 -6.94
N GLU A 135 -22.40 -16.40 -6.42
CA GLU A 135 -22.77 -15.01 -6.20
C GLU A 135 -21.92 -14.42 -5.06
N GLY A 136 -21.45 -13.20 -5.24
CA GLY A 136 -20.53 -12.56 -4.31
C GLY A 136 -20.87 -11.10 -4.07
N ASN A 137 -20.28 -10.51 -3.03
CA ASN A 137 -20.37 -9.07 -2.80
C ASN A 137 -19.03 -8.40 -3.08
N LEU A 138 -19.07 -7.11 -3.42
CA LEU A 138 -17.89 -6.25 -3.50
C LEU A 138 -18.08 -5.07 -2.55
N ILE A 139 -17.12 -4.88 -1.66
CA ILE A 139 -17.07 -3.74 -0.76
C ILE A 139 -15.90 -2.86 -1.17
N ILE A 140 -16.23 -1.61 -1.49
CA ILE A 140 -15.29 -0.59 -1.92
C ILE A 140 -15.17 0.43 -0.81
N PHE A 141 -13.95 0.67 -0.33
CA PHE A 141 -13.65 1.79 0.54
C PHE A 141 -13.10 2.96 -0.29
N TYR A 142 -13.67 4.15 -0.11
CA TYR A 142 -13.19 5.41 -0.66
C TYR A 142 -12.69 6.27 0.50
N ALA A 143 -11.39 6.53 0.61
CA ALA A 143 -10.75 6.91 1.87
C ALA A 143 -10.62 8.42 2.08
N ALA A 144 -10.97 9.24 1.11
CA ALA A 144 -10.89 10.70 1.21
C ALA A 144 -11.53 11.23 2.52
N GLY A 145 -10.75 11.93 3.35
CA GLY A 145 -11.22 12.49 4.63
C GLY A 145 -11.18 11.51 5.80
N PHE A 146 -10.49 10.36 5.68
CA PHE A 146 -10.46 9.37 6.74
C PHE A 146 -9.78 9.86 8.03
N SER A 147 -8.60 10.49 7.93
CA SER A 147 -7.91 11.11 9.07
C SER A 147 -8.78 12.14 9.79
N ASP A 148 -9.44 13.01 9.03
CA ASP A 148 -10.37 14.02 9.55
C ASP A 148 -11.56 13.41 10.29
N CYS A 149 -12.06 12.27 9.79
CA CYS A 149 -13.16 11.54 10.41
C CYS A 149 -12.73 10.91 11.75
N LEU A 150 -11.56 10.25 11.80
CA LEU A 150 -11.03 9.69 13.04
C LEU A 150 -10.80 10.77 14.11
N ASN A 151 -10.22 11.90 13.71
CA ASN A 151 -10.01 13.05 14.59
C ASN A 151 -11.34 13.66 15.08
N GLY A 152 -12.38 13.68 14.24
CA GLY A 152 -13.69 14.14 14.67
C GLY A 152 -14.38 13.17 15.63
N ILE A 153 -14.28 11.86 15.39
CA ILE A 153 -14.77 10.82 16.31
C ILE A 153 -14.08 10.94 17.66
N ALA A 154 -12.76 11.11 17.69
CA ALA A 154 -11.97 11.33 18.90
C ALA A 154 -12.43 12.57 19.70
N ARG A 155 -12.99 13.57 19.03
CA ARG A 155 -13.50 14.82 19.64
C ARG A 155 -15.01 14.79 19.91
N GLY A 156 -15.67 13.65 19.71
CA GLY A 156 -17.12 13.52 19.93
C GLY A 156 -17.97 14.34 18.94
N LYS A 157 -17.46 14.65 17.75
CA LYS A 157 -18.20 15.39 16.73
C LYS A 157 -19.41 14.60 16.24
N SER A 158 -20.51 15.31 16.00
CA SER A 158 -21.72 14.74 15.39
C SER A 158 -21.50 14.39 13.91
N ARG A 159 -22.47 13.69 13.31
CA ARG A 159 -22.46 13.40 11.87
C ARG A 159 -22.51 14.70 11.06
N GLU A 160 -23.30 15.67 11.51
CA GLU A 160 -23.46 17.00 10.93
C GLU A 160 -22.14 17.77 10.96
N ASP A 161 -21.44 17.78 12.10
CA ASP A 161 -20.14 18.44 12.24
C ASP A 161 -19.07 17.83 11.31
N LEU A 162 -19.08 16.50 11.17
CA LEU A 162 -18.17 15.78 10.28
C LEU A 162 -18.48 16.06 8.80
N LEU A 163 -19.76 16.11 8.42
CA LEU A 163 -20.21 16.45 7.07
C LEU A 163 -20.03 17.94 6.73
N GLY A 164 -19.80 18.80 7.73
CA GLY A 164 -19.29 20.14 7.53
C GLY A 164 -17.87 20.16 6.91
N GLN A 165 -17.09 19.08 7.07
CA GLN A 165 -15.75 18.99 6.50
C GLN A 165 -15.81 18.58 5.03
N HIS A 166 -15.27 19.43 4.15
CA HIS A 166 -15.42 19.30 2.70
C HIS A 166 -14.95 17.96 2.13
N ARG A 167 -13.84 17.42 2.64
CA ARG A 167 -13.27 16.16 2.16
C ARG A 167 -14.12 14.96 2.53
N ILE A 168 -14.68 14.94 3.76
CA ILE A 168 -15.63 13.92 4.21
C ILE A 168 -16.92 14.01 3.40
N LYS A 169 -17.48 15.22 3.24
CA LYS A 169 -18.67 15.45 2.42
C LYS A 169 -18.48 14.98 0.97
N PHE A 170 -17.36 15.34 0.35
CA PHE A 170 -16.99 14.89 -0.99
C PHE A 170 -16.94 13.36 -1.08
N SER A 171 -16.31 12.68 -0.12
CA SER A 171 -16.24 11.21 -0.10
C SER A 171 -17.63 10.56 -0.03
N MET A 172 -18.53 11.11 0.80
CA MET A 172 -19.90 10.63 0.94
C MET A 172 -20.69 10.81 -0.37
N GLU A 173 -20.64 12.00 -0.97
CA GLU A 173 -21.31 12.29 -2.25
C GLU A 173 -20.73 11.44 -3.39
N MET A 174 -19.41 11.30 -3.46
CA MET A 174 -18.74 10.39 -4.41
C MET A 174 -19.24 8.95 -4.24
N GLY A 175 -19.37 8.47 -3.00
CA GLY A 175 -19.89 7.14 -2.72
C GLY A 175 -21.35 6.95 -3.16
N GLN A 176 -22.20 7.97 -2.97
CA GLN A 176 -23.58 7.96 -3.46
C GLN A 176 -23.63 7.94 -4.99
N ILE A 177 -22.78 8.72 -5.66
CA ILE A 177 -22.74 8.76 -7.13
C ILE A 177 -22.23 7.44 -7.70
N LEU A 178 -21.18 6.84 -7.11
CA LEU A 178 -20.70 5.51 -7.48
C LEU A 178 -21.81 4.46 -7.34
N ALA A 179 -22.56 4.48 -6.22
CA ALA A 179 -23.68 3.59 -6.01
C ALA A 179 -24.79 3.79 -7.06
N LYS A 180 -25.10 5.04 -7.42
CA LYS A 180 -26.07 5.37 -8.46
C LYS A 180 -25.70 4.79 -9.83
N GLN A 181 -24.41 4.72 -10.17
CA GLN A 181 -23.97 4.13 -11.45
C GLN A 181 -24.38 2.65 -11.58
N LEU A 182 -24.50 1.94 -10.46
CA LEU A 182 -24.82 0.51 -10.42
C LEU A 182 -26.28 0.21 -10.77
N LEU A 183 -27.18 1.19 -10.63
CA LEU A 183 -28.61 1.05 -10.93
C LEU A 183 -28.87 0.69 -12.40
N SER A 184 -27.88 0.93 -13.27
CA SER A 184 -27.92 0.53 -14.68
C SER A 184 -27.92 -1.00 -14.90
N TYR A 185 -27.62 -1.80 -13.87
CA TYR A 185 -27.61 -3.27 -13.94
C TYR A 185 -28.46 -3.88 -12.83
N PRO A 186 -29.39 -4.82 -13.16
CA PRO A 186 -30.18 -5.52 -12.16
C PRO A 186 -29.31 -6.23 -11.11
N GLN A 187 -29.81 -6.35 -9.88
CA GLN A 187 -29.17 -7.04 -8.73
C GLN A 187 -27.84 -6.44 -8.24
N LEU A 188 -27.10 -5.71 -9.07
CA LEU A 188 -25.79 -5.17 -8.72
C LEU A 188 -25.82 -4.17 -7.54
N PRO A 189 -26.83 -3.29 -7.39
CA PRO A 189 -26.94 -2.40 -6.23
C PRO A 189 -27.00 -3.13 -4.87
N ALA A 190 -27.50 -4.36 -4.83
CA ALA A 190 -27.53 -5.18 -3.62
C ALA A 190 -26.17 -5.88 -3.33
N ARG A 191 -25.30 -5.98 -4.36
CA ARG A 191 -24.06 -6.75 -4.35
C ARG A 191 -22.82 -5.87 -4.13
N VAL A 192 -22.86 -4.61 -4.54
CA VAL A 192 -21.75 -3.67 -4.40
C VAL A 192 -22.07 -2.63 -3.34
N ARG A 193 -21.15 -2.41 -2.40
CA ARG A 193 -21.34 -1.47 -1.29
C ARG A 193 -20.19 -0.51 -1.22
N ILE A 194 -20.51 0.78 -1.16
CA ILE A 194 -19.52 1.85 -1.04
C ILE A 194 -19.47 2.32 0.41
N ILE A 195 -18.31 2.15 1.02
CA ILE A 195 -17.98 2.61 2.36
C ILE A 195 -17.09 3.84 2.24
N THR A 196 -17.41 4.83 3.06
CA THR A 196 -16.71 6.11 3.18
C THR A 196 -16.37 6.33 4.65
N PRO A 197 -15.49 7.29 5.00
CA PRO A 197 -15.11 7.50 6.39
C PRO A 197 -16.29 7.76 7.32
N ILE A 198 -17.31 8.49 6.85
CA ILE A 198 -18.48 8.81 7.68
C ILE A 198 -19.28 7.57 8.10
N ASP A 199 -19.20 6.46 7.34
CA ASP A 199 -19.85 5.20 7.72
C ASP A 199 -19.18 4.55 8.94
N LEU A 200 -17.93 4.91 9.26
CA LEU A 200 -17.22 4.39 10.44
C LEU A 200 -17.72 5.02 11.75
N LEU A 201 -18.37 6.18 11.67
CA LEU A 201 -19.05 6.80 12.82
C LEU A 201 -20.12 5.87 13.41
N ASP A 202 -20.79 5.07 12.56
CA ASP A 202 -21.83 4.13 12.99
C ASP A 202 -21.27 2.95 13.80
N ILE A 203 -19.95 2.77 13.78
CA ILE A 203 -19.22 1.78 14.56
C ILE A 203 -18.54 2.45 15.77
N PHE A 204 -17.69 3.44 15.51
CA PHE A 204 -16.78 4.01 16.51
C PHE A 204 -17.31 5.25 17.21
N GLY A 205 -18.35 5.92 16.70
CA GLY A 205 -18.97 7.08 17.35
C GLY A 205 -19.60 6.79 18.72
N ARG A 206 -19.73 5.50 19.08
CA ARG A 206 -20.21 5.05 20.40
C ARG A 206 -19.10 4.76 21.40
N MET A 207 -17.83 4.86 20.99
CA MET A 207 -16.70 4.67 21.90
C MET A 207 -16.63 5.82 22.90
N ASN A 208 -16.13 5.54 24.11
CA ASN A 208 -15.76 6.64 25.01
C ASN A 208 -14.57 7.42 24.41
N LEU A 209 -14.55 8.72 24.68
CA LEU A 209 -13.60 9.67 24.07
C LEU A 209 -12.14 9.28 24.34
N ALA A 210 -11.80 8.87 25.57
CA ALA A 210 -10.44 8.46 25.93
C ALA A 210 -9.91 7.28 25.08
N THR A 211 -10.79 6.40 24.61
CA THR A 211 -10.39 5.33 23.68
C THR A 211 -10.35 5.84 22.25
N ALA A 212 -11.32 6.67 21.88
CA ALA A 212 -11.45 7.23 20.54
C ALA A 212 -10.24 8.10 20.16
N GLU A 213 -9.63 8.79 21.12
CA GLU A 213 -8.39 9.58 20.96
C GLU A 213 -7.22 8.76 20.40
N ASN A 214 -7.20 7.45 20.65
CA ASN A 214 -6.15 6.56 20.15
C ASN A 214 -6.44 5.99 18.74
N LEU A 215 -7.62 6.23 18.16
CA LEU A 215 -7.99 5.62 16.88
C LEU A 215 -7.12 6.12 15.73
N HIS A 216 -6.85 7.43 15.66
CA HIS A 216 -5.93 8.01 14.67
C HIS A 216 -4.60 7.28 14.72
N TRP A 217 -4.07 7.17 15.93
CA TRP A 217 -2.80 6.52 16.18
C TRP A 217 -2.75 5.05 15.76
N TRP A 218 -3.74 4.25 16.17
CA TRP A 218 -3.80 2.84 15.84
C TRP A 218 -4.06 2.57 14.36
N PHE A 219 -4.80 3.45 13.69
CA PHE A 219 -5.28 3.20 12.32
C PHE A 219 -4.42 3.86 11.23
N ILE A 220 -3.72 4.95 11.53
CA ILE A 220 -2.88 5.68 10.57
C ILE A 220 -1.51 6.11 11.10
N GLY A 221 -1.16 5.77 12.35
CA GLY A 221 0.14 6.09 12.93
C GLY A 221 0.30 7.57 13.26
N LYS A 222 1.56 8.06 13.28
CA LYS A 222 1.90 9.46 13.62
C LYS A 222 1.62 10.43 12.47
N ASN A 223 1.23 9.90 11.30
CA ASN A 223 1.05 10.70 10.11
C ASN A 223 -0.24 11.50 10.12
N LYS A 224 -0.23 12.62 9.38
CA LYS A 224 -1.43 13.46 9.18
C LYS A 224 -2.36 12.88 8.12
N ASP A 225 -1.80 12.21 7.12
CA ASP A 225 -2.50 11.72 5.94
C ASP A 225 -2.65 10.19 5.94
N ILE A 226 -3.55 9.69 5.10
CA ILE A 226 -3.72 8.26 4.87
C ILE A 226 -2.54 7.69 4.07
N HIS A 227 -2.14 6.47 4.40
CA HIS A 227 -1.14 5.70 3.68
C HIS A 227 -1.77 4.56 2.89
N TYR A 228 -1.00 3.96 1.98
CA TYR A 228 -1.45 2.80 1.22
C TYR A 228 -1.97 1.64 2.09
N ASP A 229 -1.39 1.44 3.28
CA ASP A 229 -1.75 0.37 4.20
C ASP A 229 -2.93 0.70 5.13
N THR A 230 -3.28 1.97 5.26
CA THR A 230 -4.39 2.45 6.08
C THR A 230 -5.72 1.72 5.80
N PRO A 231 -6.15 1.51 4.54
CA PRO A 231 -7.40 0.81 4.24
C PRO A 231 -7.48 -0.64 4.75
N LYS A 232 -6.37 -1.26 5.14
CA LYS A 232 -6.37 -2.61 5.74
C LYS A 232 -7.16 -2.67 7.04
N ILE A 233 -7.28 -1.55 7.75
CA ILE A 233 -8.08 -1.51 8.98
C ILE A 233 -9.58 -1.64 8.68
N VAL A 234 -10.06 -1.06 7.58
CA VAL A 234 -11.47 -1.17 7.18
C VAL A 234 -11.80 -2.59 6.73
N GLU A 235 -10.87 -3.24 6.03
CA GLU A 235 -10.95 -4.69 5.75
C GLU A 235 -11.05 -5.52 7.03
N ALA A 236 -10.23 -5.19 8.04
CA ALA A 236 -10.25 -5.88 9.33
C ALA A 236 -11.63 -5.76 9.98
N PHE A 237 -12.24 -4.57 9.98
CA PHE A 237 -13.60 -4.40 10.51
C PHE A 237 -14.61 -5.26 9.76
N LEU A 238 -14.54 -5.26 8.43
CA LEU A 238 -15.41 -6.08 7.59
C LEU A 238 -15.27 -7.58 7.90
N ARG A 239 -14.05 -8.10 8.07
CA ARG A 239 -13.82 -9.49 8.51
C ARG A 239 -14.44 -9.76 9.88
N LEU A 240 -14.21 -8.87 10.85
CA LEU A 240 -14.77 -9.01 12.20
C LEU A 240 -16.30 -8.95 12.24
N ARG A 241 -16.93 -8.17 11.35
CA ARG A 241 -18.38 -8.15 11.17
C ARG A 241 -18.92 -9.44 10.55
N MET A 242 -18.11 -10.15 9.76
CA MET A 242 -18.47 -11.42 9.11
C MET A 242 -18.02 -12.66 9.89
N PHE A 243 -17.40 -12.48 11.06
CA PHE A 243 -16.89 -13.56 11.89
C PHE A 243 -17.96 -14.64 12.14
N GLY A 244 -17.61 -15.90 11.87
CA GLY A 244 -18.49 -17.06 12.02
C GLY A 244 -19.49 -17.28 10.88
N SER A 245 -19.50 -16.45 9.83
CA SER A 245 -20.40 -16.65 8.68
C SER A 245 -19.95 -17.73 7.70
N GLY A 246 -18.67 -18.15 7.76
CA GLY A 246 -18.06 -19.05 6.78
C GLY A 246 -17.87 -18.45 5.38
N VAL A 247 -18.11 -17.13 5.21
CA VAL A 247 -17.93 -16.42 3.94
C VAL A 247 -16.55 -15.77 3.91
N PRO A 248 -15.65 -16.16 2.99
CA PRO A 248 -14.33 -15.56 2.92
C PRO A 248 -14.36 -14.13 2.38
N VAL A 249 -13.51 -13.30 2.96
CA VAL A 249 -13.19 -11.97 2.45
C VAL A 249 -11.86 -12.05 1.68
N PHE A 250 -11.86 -11.70 0.41
CA PHE A 250 -10.68 -11.63 -0.44
C PHE A 250 -10.33 -10.16 -0.72
N ARG A 251 -9.16 -9.72 -0.24
CA ARG A 251 -8.63 -8.40 -0.55
C ARG A 251 -7.95 -8.39 -1.91
N LEU A 252 -8.24 -7.36 -2.69
CA LEU A 252 -7.64 -7.06 -3.98
C LEU A 252 -7.22 -5.59 -3.99
N ASP A 253 -6.12 -5.30 -4.69
CA ASP A 253 -5.84 -3.91 -5.04
C ASP A 253 -6.85 -3.45 -6.10
N TYR A 254 -7.19 -2.15 -6.10
CA TYR A 254 -8.18 -1.64 -7.06
C TYR A 254 -7.73 -1.85 -8.50
N ASP A 255 -6.43 -1.78 -8.76
CA ASP A 255 -5.79 -1.97 -10.07
C ASP A 255 -5.60 -3.46 -10.42
N VAL A 256 -6.16 -4.38 -9.64
CA VAL A 256 -6.40 -5.78 -10.04
C VAL A 256 -7.84 -5.96 -10.51
N ILE A 257 -8.80 -5.23 -9.91
CA ILE A 257 -10.21 -5.24 -10.29
C ILE A 257 -10.46 -4.35 -11.51
N PHE A 258 -9.96 -3.12 -11.48
CA PHE A 258 -10.16 -2.08 -12.46
C PHE A 258 -8.83 -1.82 -13.19
N ARG A 259 -8.61 -2.46 -14.34
CA ARG A 259 -7.37 -2.36 -15.14
C ARG A 259 -7.52 -1.49 -16.39
N GLY A 260 -8.65 -0.80 -16.53
CA GLY A 260 -8.94 0.03 -17.69
C GLY A 260 -9.12 -0.83 -18.93
N GLU A 261 -8.54 -0.40 -20.04
CA GLU A 261 -8.66 -1.08 -21.34
C GLU A 261 -8.23 -2.55 -21.29
N ASP A 262 -7.34 -2.93 -20.37
CA ASP A 262 -6.87 -4.31 -20.18
C ASP A 262 -7.97 -5.29 -19.73
N ASN A 263 -9.03 -4.81 -19.05
CA ASN A 263 -10.08 -5.70 -18.56
C ASN A 263 -11.52 -5.17 -18.57
N GLU A 264 -11.77 -3.93 -18.98
CA GLU A 264 -13.11 -3.35 -19.03
C GLU A 264 -14.07 -4.16 -19.92
N ASN A 265 -13.55 -4.82 -20.96
CA ASN A 265 -14.32 -5.65 -21.88
C ASN A 265 -14.29 -7.16 -21.55
N LEU A 266 -13.55 -7.57 -20.53
CA LEU A 266 -13.43 -8.98 -20.17
C LEU A 266 -14.63 -9.44 -19.31
N PRO A 267 -15.22 -10.61 -19.60
CA PRO A 267 -16.20 -11.24 -18.72
C PRO A 267 -15.64 -11.41 -17.31
N SER A 268 -16.46 -11.06 -16.31
CA SER A 268 -16.10 -11.12 -14.90
C SER A 268 -14.73 -10.49 -14.56
N LEU A 269 -14.31 -9.49 -15.35
CA LEU A 269 -13.04 -8.76 -15.23
C LEU A 269 -11.77 -9.65 -15.32
N GLY A 270 -11.93 -10.90 -15.78
CA GLY A 270 -10.88 -11.92 -15.79
C GLY A 270 -10.54 -12.50 -14.40
N LEU A 271 -11.41 -12.33 -13.39
CA LEU A 271 -11.13 -12.74 -12.01
C LEU A 271 -11.83 -14.04 -11.57
N PHE A 272 -12.85 -14.48 -12.31
CA PHE A 272 -13.73 -15.58 -11.89
C PHE A 272 -12.98 -16.87 -11.51
N LYS A 273 -12.07 -17.35 -12.38
CA LYS A 273 -11.28 -18.56 -12.13
C LYS A 273 -10.42 -18.44 -10.87
N ALA A 274 -9.81 -17.27 -10.65
CA ALA A 274 -8.97 -17.04 -9.49
C ALA A 274 -9.78 -17.06 -8.20
N ILE A 275 -10.95 -16.41 -8.19
CA ILE A 275 -11.86 -16.35 -7.04
C ILE A 275 -12.37 -17.75 -6.69
N ILE A 276 -12.84 -18.54 -7.65
CA ILE A 276 -13.31 -19.91 -7.39
C ILE A 276 -12.19 -20.79 -6.82
N SER A 277 -10.98 -20.65 -7.35
CA SER A 277 -9.82 -21.41 -6.88
C SER A 277 -9.48 -21.04 -5.42
N CYS A 278 -9.48 -19.75 -5.09
CA CYS A 278 -9.30 -19.29 -3.70
C CYS A 278 -10.45 -19.71 -2.78
N LEU A 279 -11.70 -19.69 -3.27
CA LEU A 279 -12.86 -20.15 -2.51
C LEU A 279 -12.77 -21.64 -2.17
N ARG A 280 -12.34 -22.46 -3.14
CA ARG A 280 -12.07 -23.88 -2.90
C ARG A 280 -10.95 -24.06 -1.88
N ALA A 281 -9.85 -23.33 -2.03
CA ALA A 281 -8.71 -23.39 -1.11
C ALA A 281 -9.07 -22.96 0.32
N TYR A 282 -9.97 -21.96 0.46
CA TYR A 282 -10.52 -21.52 1.74
C TYR A 282 -11.37 -22.62 2.38
N ARG A 283 -12.34 -23.19 1.64
CA ARG A 283 -13.23 -24.26 2.15
C ARG A 283 -12.44 -25.46 2.63
N LEU A 284 -11.47 -25.93 1.83
CA LEU A 284 -10.63 -27.07 2.22
C LEU A 284 -9.84 -26.82 3.52
N ARG A 285 -9.45 -25.58 3.82
CA ARG A 285 -8.78 -25.23 5.09
C ARG A 285 -9.76 -25.10 6.25
N MET A 286 -10.98 -24.62 6.00
CA MET A 286 -12.04 -24.55 7.01
C MET A 286 -12.58 -25.94 7.38
N ASP A 287 -12.60 -26.87 6.44
CA ASP A 287 -13.06 -28.25 6.63
C ASP A 287 -11.99 -29.14 7.28
N ASP A 288 -10.73 -28.68 7.36
CA ASP A 288 -9.63 -29.40 7.99
C ASP A 288 -9.57 -29.08 9.50
N PRO A 289 -9.90 -30.04 10.39
CA PRO A 289 -9.89 -29.81 11.84
C PRO A 289 -8.49 -29.57 12.41
N GLY A 290 -7.43 -29.86 11.65
CA GLY A 290 -6.05 -29.56 12.01
C GLY A 290 -5.66 -28.10 11.80
N VAL A 291 -6.50 -27.30 11.11
CA VAL A 291 -6.21 -25.91 10.74
C VAL A 291 -7.15 -24.95 11.47
N ALA A 292 -6.67 -24.30 12.54
CA ALA A 292 -7.43 -23.27 13.25
C ALA A 292 -7.21 -21.86 12.69
N THR A 293 -5.98 -21.56 12.26
CA THR A 293 -5.63 -20.25 11.72
C THR A 293 -4.81 -20.39 10.44
N PHE A 294 -5.21 -19.65 9.41
CA PHE A 294 -4.50 -19.63 8.13
C PHE A 294 -4.59 -18.26 7.45
N LEU A 295 -3.62 -18.01 6.59
CA LEU A 295 -3.66 -16.95 5.60
C LEU A 295 -3.48 -17.61 4.24
N LEU A 296 -4.19 -17.13 3.23
CA LEU A 296 -3.94 -17.53 1.85
C LEU A 296 -3.99 -16.35 0.89
N SER A 297 -3.24 -16.42 -0.20
CA SER A 297 -3.36 -15.49 -1.32
C SER A 297 -3.15 -16.18 -2.66
N ALA A 298 -3.68 -15.58 -3.71
CA ALA A 298 -3.25 -15.86 -5.07
C ALA A 298 -1.86 -15.25 -5.35
N SER A 299 -1.43 -15.37 -6.60
CA SER A 299 -0.16 -14.89 -7.13
C SER A 299 -0.35 -13.80 -8.18
N TYR A 300 0.70 -13.04 -8.48
CA TYR A 300 0.77 -12.28 -9.74
C TYR A 300 1.26 -13.17 -10.89
N ASP A 301 1.15 -12.67 -12.12
CA ASP A 301 1.40 -13.39 -13.39
C ASP A 301 2.89 -13.72 -13.60
N THR A 302 3.41 -14.65 -12.80
CA THR A 302 4.78 -15.17 -12.93
C THR A 302 4.95 -16.06 -14.16
N GLN A 303 3.85 -16.61 -14.70
CA GLN A 303 3.87 -17.39 -15.95
C GLN A 303 4.41 -16.57 -17.13
N ALA A 304 4.25 -15.25 -17.11
CA ALA A 304 4.88 -14.35 -18.08
C ALA A 304 6.42 -14.46 -18.13
N LEU A 305 7.06 -15.07 -17.14
CA LEU A 305 8.52 -15.28 -17.10
C LEU A 305 8.95 -16.68 -17.56
N MET A 306 8.02 -17.59 -17.85
CA MET A 306 8.35 -18.93 -18.35
C MET A 306 8.82 -18.86 -19.81
N PRO A 307 9.78 -19.71 -20.24
CA PRO A 307 10.22 -19.79 -21.64
C PRO A 307 9.05 -20.07 -22.62
N PRO A 308 9.14 -19.69 -23.91
CA PRO A 308 10.36 -19.24 -24.60
C PRO A 308 10.62 -17.72 -24.71
N GLU A 309 9.66 -16.79 -24.58
CA GLU A 309 9.87 -15.43 -25.16
C GLU A 309 9.55 -14.16 -24.35
N ASN A 310 9.26 -14.22 -23.04
CA ASN A 310 8.99 -12.99 -22.26
C ASN A 310 9.92 -12.73 -21.07
N SER A 311 10.79 -13.68 -20.69
CA SER A 311 11.72 -13.52 -19.56
C SER A 311 12.80 -12.46 -19.78
N ASN A 312 12.94 -11.90 -20.98
CA ASN A 312 13.89 -10.83 -21.29
C ASN A 312 13.25 -9.44 -21.39
N LYS A 313 11.92 -9.34 -21.21
CA LYS A 313 11.18 -8.07 -21.33
C LYS A 313 10.90 -7.48 -19.96
N PHE A 314 11.25 -6.21 -19.79
CA PHE A 314 11.00 -5.46 -18.55
C PHE A 314 9.56 -5.56 -18.06
N ASP A 315 8.58 -5.44 -18.97
CA ASP A 315 7.15 -5.44 -18.61
C ASP A 315 6.68 -6.76 -17.98
N ALA A 316 7.24 -7.90 -18.40
CA ALA A 316 6.94 -9.19 -17.79
C ALA A 316 7.41 -9.22 -16.32
N TRP A 317 8.64 -8.76 -16.05
CA TRP A 317 9.18 -8.69 -14.68
C TRP A 317 8.48 -7.65 -13.81
N ARG A 318 8.06 -6.54 -14.41
CA ARG A 318 7.30 -5.47 -13.74
C ARG A 318 5.97 -5.98 -13.17
N GLY A 319 5.35 -6.94 -13.85
CA GLY A 319 4.06 -7.54 -13.48
C GLY A 319 4.15 -8.85 -12.69
N ALA A 320 5.26 -9.58 -12.77
CA ALA A 320 5.36 -10.96 -12.26
C ALA A 320 5.34 -11.08 -10.73
N PHE A 321 5.94 -10.13 -10.01
CA PHE A 321 6.09 -10.21 -8.55
C PHE A 321 5.49 -8.99 -7.85
N ALA A 322 5.12 -9.17 -6.58
CA ALA A 322 4.73 -8.04 -5.72
C ALA A 322 5.91 -7.07 -5.59
N THR A 323 7.08 -7.67 -5.34
CA THR A 323 8.39 -7.07 -5.47
C THR A 323 8.71 -6.70 -6.90
N ARG A 324 8.58 -5.41 -7.25
CA ARG A 324 8.98 -4.83 -8.54
C ARG A 324 10.50 -4.85 -8.72
N VAL A 325 10.92 -4.99 -9.97
CA VAL A 325 12.30 -5.24 -10.40
C VAL A 325 13.21 -4.00 -10.46
N PHE A 326 12.69 -2.80 -10.16
CA PHE A 326 13.46 -1.56 -10.28
C PHE A 326 14.81 -1.51 -9.56
N PRO A 327 14.97 -2.09 -8.35
CA PRO A 327 16.27 -2.15 -7.68
C PRO A 327 17.37 -2.76 -8.55
N ALA A 328 17.00 -3.70 -9.42
CA ALA A 328 17.90 -4.40 -10.32
C ALA A 328 18.08 -3.69 -11.68
N LEU A 329 17.39 -2.57 -11.93
CA LEU A 329 17.58 -1.83 -13.18
C LEU A 329 18.99 -1.24 -13.23
N PRO A 330 19.71 -1.43 -14.35
CA PRO A 330 21.01 -0.82 -14.55
C PRO A 330 20.98 0.71 -14.53
N VAL A 331 22.07 1.33 -14.09
CA VAL A 331 22.27 2.78 -14.06
C VAL A 331 23.22 3.17 -15.20
N VAL A 332 22.68 3.73 -16.28
CA VAL A 332 23.44 4.05 -17.50
C VAL A 332 23.40 5.56 -17.78
N LYS A 333 24.53 6.27 -17.55
CA LYS A 333 24.62 7.75 -17.60
C LYS A 333 24.05 8.36 -18.88
N THR A 334 24.36 7.79 -20.04
CA THR A 334 23.90 8.28 -21.35
C THR A 334 22.39 8.14 -21.51
N GLU A 335 21.80 7.03 -21.06
CA GLU A 335 20.36 6.81 -21.13
C GLU A 335 19.60 7.63 -20.07
N ILE A 336 20.18 7.87 -18.90
CA ILE A 336 19.65 8.79 -17.88
C ILE A 336 19.54 10.20 -18.46
N ALA A 337 20.60 10.70 -19.12
CA ALA A 337 20.58 12.01 -19.75
C ALA A 337 19.48 12.13 -20.83
N ARG A 338 19.31 11.07 -21.65
CA ARG A 338 18.23 11.00 -22.65
C ARG A 338 16.84 11.00 -22.02
N ALA A 339 16.64 10.22 -20.95
CA ALA A 339 15.36 10.14 -20.26
C ALA A 339 14.98 11.50 -19.65
N ARG A 340 15.94 12.20 -19.03
CA ARG A 340 15.72 13.54 -18.46
C ARG A 340 15.35 14.58 -19.51
N LYS A 341 16.03 14.60 -20.67
CA LYS A 341 15.74 15.56 -21.75
C LYS A 341 14.29 15.49 -22.24
N HIS A 342 13.67 14.32 -22.15
CA HIS A 342 12.30 14.07 -22.60
C HIS A 342 11.33 13.77 -21.44
N ALA A 343 11.72 14.09 -20.20
CA ALA A 343 10.87 13.85 -19.03
C ALA A 343 9.57 14.65 -19.17
N GLY A 344 8.43 13.97 -18.99
CA GLY A 344 7.10 14.56 -19.14
C GLY A 344 6.44 14.37 -20.52
N GLN A 345 7.14 13.80 -21.51
CA GLN A 345 6.53 13.36 -22.78
C GLN A 345 5.86 11.98 -22.64
N VAL A 346 4.89 11.66 -23.50
CA VAL A 346 4.18 10.37 -23.52
C VAL A 346 4.63 9.50 -24.71
N PRO A 347 4.88 8.19 -24.53
CA PRO A 347 5.04 7.46 -23.26
C PRO A 347 6.23 7.99 -22.44
N SER A 348 6.19 7.80 -21.11
CA SER A 348 7.19 8.41 -20.22
C SER A 348 8.60 8.02 -20.66
N SER A 349 9.48 9.00 -20.80
CA SER A 349 10.87 8.78 -21.19
C SER A 349 11.60 7.80 -20.26
N TRP A 350 11.16 7.72 -19.00
CA TRP A 350 11.64 6.76 -18.01
C TRP A 350 11.13 5.33 -18.22
N GLU A 351 9.95 5.13 -18.81
CA GLU A 351 9.49 3.80 -19.20
C GLU A 351 10.38 3.24 -20.32
N ARG A 352 10.66 4.07 -21.33
CA ARG A 352 11.59 3.72 -22.41
C ARG A 352 13.00 3.44 -21.88
N TYR A 353 13.46 4.21 -20.89
CA TYR A 353 14.70 3.92 -20.19
C TYR A 353 14.68 2.53 -19.57
N ALA A 354 13.67 2.22 -18.75
CA ALA A 354 13.57 0.95 -18.05
C ALA A 354 13.55 -0.25 -19.01
N GLN A 355 12.75 -0.19 -20.07
CA GLN A 355 12.70 -1.21 -21.12
C GLN A 355 14.05 -1.41 -21.81
N LYS A 356 14.76 -0.32 -22.10
CA LYS A 356 16.02 -0.35 -22.86
C LYS A 356 17.20 -0.86 -22.03
N VAL A 357 17.32 -0.46 -20.76
CA VAL A 357 18.47 -0.84 -19.93
C VAL A 357 18.28 -2.17 -19.22
N PHE A 358 17.06 -2.72 -19.21
CA PHE A 358 16.70 -3.93 -18.49
C PHE A 358 17.66 -5.09 -18.76
N ASP A 359 17.90 -5.88 -17.71
CA ASP A 359 18.84 -7.00 -17.73
C ASP A 359 18.28 -8.14 -16.89
N ALA A 360 17.90 -9.24 -17.56
CA ALA A 360 17.29 -10.39 -16.91
C ALA A 360 18.24 -11.08 -15.93
N GLN A 361 19.56 -11.03 -16.14
CA GLN A 361 20.52 -11.66 -15.23
C GLN A 361 20.57 -10.91 -13.89
N LEU A 362 20.55 -9.57 -13.95
CA LEU A 362 20.48 -8.74 -12.74
C LEU A 362 19.14 -8.92 -12.02
N ALA A 363 18.02 -9.00 -12.76
CA ALA A 363 16.72 -9.32 -12.17
C ALA A 363 16.74 -10.68 -11.46
N ARG A 364 17.22 -11.74 -12.11
CA ARG A 364 17.35 -13.08 -11.52
C ARG A 364 18.20 -13.07 -10.26
N LYS A 365 19.35 -12.40 -10.28
CA LYS A 365 20.24 -12.22 -9.11
C LYS A 365 19.54 -11.49 -7.95
N PHE A 366 18.75 -10.45 -8.25
CA PHE A 366 17.98 -9.72 -7.25
C PHE A 366 16.91 -10.60 -6.58
N TYR A 367 16.17 -11.39 -7.35
CA TYR A 367 15.13 -12.28 -6.82
C TYR A 367 15.65 -13.60 -6.24
N GLY A 368 16.91 -13.97 -6.50
CA GLY A 368 17.46 -15.28 -6.10
C GLY A 368 16.98 -16.42 -6.99
N LEU A 369 16.76 -16.15 -8.28
CA LEU A 369 16.32 -17.14 -9.27
C LEU A 369 17.52 -17.78 -9.97
N SER A 370 17.36 -19.02 -10.42
CA SER A 370 18.30 -19.72 -11.29
C SER A 370 18.43 -19.04 -12.66
N ASP A 371 19.41 -19.45 -13.46
CA ASP A 371 19.72 -18.80 -14.73
C ASP A 371 18.62 -18.94 -15.79
N SER A 372 17.73 -19.94 -15.64
CA SER A 372 16.57 -20.16 -16.52
C SER A 372 15.31 -20.54 -15.72
N GLY A 373 14.12 -20.17 -16.22
CA GLY A 373 12.84 -20.48 -15.56
C GLY A 373 12.61 -19.73 -14.24
N LEU A 374 11.77 -20.30 -13.37
CA LEU A 374 11.35 -19.74 -12.08
C LEU A 374 11.92 -20.48 -10.86
N ALA A 375 12.77 -21.48 -11.08
CA ALA A 375 13.39 -22.22 -9.97
C ALA A 375 14.31 -21.30 -9.15
N LEU A 376 14.26 -21.42 -7.82
CA LEU A 376 15.09 -20.65 -6.90
C LEU A 376 16.53 -21.16 -6.93
N LYS A 377 17.50 -20.24 -6.79
CA LYS A 377 18.93 -20.54 -6.67
C LYS A 377 19.32 -20.64 -5.20
N GLY A 378 18.71 -21.58 -4.47
CA GLY A 378 18.91 -21.73 -3.03
C GLY A 378 18.52 -20.49 -2.23
N LEU A 379 19.25 -20.21 -1.14
CA LEU A 379 19.01 -19.08 -0.24
C LEU A 379 19.75 -17.82 -0.72
N GLU A 380 19.41 -17.35 -1.93
CA GLU A 380 20.02 -16.17 -2.56
C GLU A 380 19.03 -15.02 -2.75
N GLY A 381 19.55 -13.86 -3.16
CA GLY A 381 18.76 -12.67 -3.50
C GLY A 381 17.92 -12.14 -2.33
N ILE A 382 16.80 -11.52 -2.67
CA ILE A 382 15.91 -10.86 -1.71
C ILE A 382 15.36 -11.80 -0.64
N GLY A 383 15.09 -13.08 -0.98
CA GLY A 383 14.58 -14.06 -0.01
C GLY A 383 15.57 -14.40 1.10
N GLN A 384 16.86 -14.06 0.93
CA GLN A 384 17.88 -14.21 1.96
C GLN A 384 17.78 -13.12 3.05
N ILE A 385 17.31 -11.93 2.68
CA ILE A 385 17.29 -10.73 3.54
C ILE A 385 15.88 -10.28 3.94
N GLY A 386 14.85 -10.71 3.21
CA GLY A 386 13.44 -10.37 3.40
C GLY A 386 12.52 -11.50 2.92
N GLY A 387 11.30 -11.15 2.52
CA GLY A 387 10.32 -12.10 1.99
C GLY A 387 10.74 -12.75 0.67
N ASN A 388 10.51 -14.06 0.53
CA ASN A 388 10.75 -14.80 -0.70
C ASN A 388 9.66 -14.45 -1.75
N PRO A 389 10.01 -13.88 -2.92
CA PRO A 389 9.04 -13.45 -3.94
C PRO A 389 8.16 -14.60 -4.48
N CYS A 390 8.67 -15.83 -4.45
CA CYS A 390 7.94 -17.01 -4.91
C CYS A 390 7.05 -17.60 -3.80
N GLY A 391 7.41 -17.44 -2.53
CA GLY A 391 6.69 -18.03 -1.38
C GLY A 391 5.78 -17.08 -0.61
N SER A 392 6.09 -15.78 -0.60
CA SER A 392 5.42 -14.77 0.22
C SER A 392 4.00 -14.45 -0.25
N ILE A 393 3.08 -14.32 0.69
CA ILE A 393 1.70 -13.91 0.42
C ILE A 393 1.63 -12.49 -0.14
N ILE A 394 0.58 -12.23 -0.92
CA ILE A 394 0.43 -11.00 -1.69
C ILE A 394 -0.89 -10.31 -1.33
N SER A 395 -0.76 -9.10 -0.80
CA SER A 395 -1.83 -8.25 -0.30
C SER A 395 -2.95 -7.97 -1.31
N GLY A 396 -2.56 -7.63 -2.53
CA GLY A 396 -3.43 -7.24 -3.63
C GLY A 396 -3.93 -8.40 -4.49
N ALA A 397 -3.61 -9.65 -4.14
CA ALA A 397 -3.93 -10.83 -4.93
C ALA A 397 -4.79 -11.81 -4.13
N LEU A 398 -6.05 -11.46 -3.89
CA LEU A 398 -7.04 -12.29 -3.19
C LEU A 398 -6.56 -12.72 -1.79
N LEU A 399 -5.90 -11.83 -1.04
CA LEU A 399 -5.49 -12.16 0.32
C LEU A 399 -6.72 -12.46 1.17
N CYS A 400 -6.68 -13.59 1.86
CA CYS A 400 -7.67 -14.02 2.83
C CYS A 400 -6.98 -14.35 4.15
N LEU A 401 -7.56 -13.89 5.24
CA LEU A 401 -7.21 -14.25 6.60
C LEU A 401 -8.39 -15.02 7.18
N SER A 402 -8.11 -16.12 7.89
CA SER A 402 -9.13 -16.82 8.67
C SER A 402 -9.60 -15.95 9.85
N ASP A 403 -10.69 -16.39 10.45
CA ASP A 403 -11.29 -15.76 11.63
C ASP A 403 -10.30 -15.69 12.81
N GLY A 404 -9.52 -16.75 13.06
CA GLY A 404 -8.44 -16.73 14.05
C GLY A 404 -7.36 -15.69 13.74
N ALA A 405 -6.90 -15.62 12.48
CA ALA A 405 -5.82 -14.71 12.09
C ALA A 405 -6.19 -13.24 12.30
N ILE A 406 -7.46 -12.87 12.07
CA ILE A 406 -7.89 -11.50 12.28
C ILE A 406 -8.13 -11.17 13.77
N LEU A 407 -8.48 -12.16 14.60
CA LEU A 407 -8.62 -11.96 16.04
C LEU A 407 -7.28 -11.86 16.75
N ASP A 408 -6.29 -12.65 16.34
CA ASP A 408 -5.02 -12.74 17.07
C ASP A 408 -4.13 -11.50 16.91
N LEU A 409 -4.14 -10.87 15.72
CA LEU A 409 -3.27 -9.72 15.43
C LEU A 409 -4.00 -8.62 14.64
N PRO A 410 -3.84 -7.34 15.02
CA PRO A 410 -4.33 -6.22 14.22
C PRO A 410 -3.55 -6.12 12.89
N PRO A 411 -4.05 -5.38 11.88
CA PRO A 411 -3.25 -5.03 10.71
C PRO A 411 -2.10 -4.08 11.08
N PHE A 412 -1.03 -4.05 10.27
CA PHE A 412 0.08 -3.10 10.38
C PHE A 412 -0.31 -1.68 9.93
N SER A 413 -1.43 -1.16 10.42
CA SER A 413 -1.98 0.15 10.05
C SER A 413 -1.34 1.32 10.78
N ASN A 414 -0.69 1.07 11.92
CA ASN A 414 -0.06 2.09 12.76
C ASN A 414 1.34 2.51 12.26
N PHE A 415 1.93 1.79 11.31
CA PHE A 415 3.27 2.09 10.84
C PHE A 415 3.28 3.40 10.05
N THR A 416 4.10 4.33 10.52
CA THR A 416 4.31 5.65 9.95
C THR A 416 5.06 5.55 8.62
N LEU A 417 5.98 4.59 8.51
CA LEU A 417 6.74 4.32 7.29
C LEU A 417 6.12 3.21 6.45
N TYR A 418 6.23 3.37 5.13
CA TYR A 418 5.83 2.34 4.18
C TYR A 418 6.74 1.10 4.26
N VAL A 419 6.15 -0.05 4.59
CA VAL A 419 6.75 -1.41 4.53
C VAL A 419 6.03 -2.33 3.52
N MET A 420 5.24 -1.69 2.65
CA MET A 420 4.12 -2.05 1.74
C MET A 420 4.12 -3.32 0.85
N TRP A 421 5.05 -4.23 1.00
CA TRP A 421 5.16 -5.40 0.12
C TRP A 421 5.68 -6.63 0.82
N ILE A 422 6.33 -6.42 1.95
CA ILE A 422 6.64 -7.47 2.89
C ILE A 422 5.58 -7.45 3.99
N ASP A 423 4.99 -6.31 4.38
CA ASP A 423 3.88 -6.20 5.35
C ASP A 423 2.94 -7.40 5.56
N ASP A 424 2.28 -7.91 4.52
CA ASP A 424 1.39 -9.06 4.68
C ASP A 424 2.19 -10.34 4.82
N HIS A 425 3.34 -10.47 4.13
CA HIS A 425 4.33 -11.48 4.48
C HIS A 425 4.85 -11.34 5.93
N LEU A 426 5.03 -10.13 6.47
CA LEU A 426 5.41 -9.87 7.84
C LEU A 426 4.28 -10.34 8.75
N LYS A 427 3.02 -10.14 8.36
CA LYS A 427 1.86 -10.56 9.15
C LYS A 427 1.79 -12.08 9.17
N TYR A 428 1.91 -12.72 8.02
CA TYR A 428 2.03 -14.17 7.91
C TYR A 428 3.20 -14.71 8.74
N SER A 429 4.39 -14.12 8.60
CA SER A 429 5.58 -14.51 9.35
C SER A 429 5.35 -14.32 10.85
N LEU A 430 4.70 -13.24 11.29
CA LEU A 430 4.41 -13.02 12.69
C LEU A 430 3.40 -14.04 13.24
N HIS A 431 2.32 -14.35 12.50
CA HIS A 431 1.42 -15.46 12.86
C HIS A 431 2.16 -16.81 12.95
N ARG A 432 3.13 -17.06 12.06
CA ARG A 432 3.97 -18.26 12.11
C ARG A 432 4.83 -18.28 13.37
N GLU A 433 5.52 -17.19 13.69
CA GLU A 433 6.40 -17.10 14.85
C GLU A 433 5.64 -17.16 16.18
N LEU A 434 4.44 -16.59 16.23
CA LEU A 434 3.55 -16.68 17.38
C LEU A 434 2.76 -18.00 17.42
N ARG A 435 3.00 -18.90 16.44
CA ARG A 435 2.39 -20.24 16.35
C ARG A 435 0.86 -20.24 16.22
N HIS A 436 0.29 -19.17 15.69
CA HIS A 436 -1.12 -19.12 15.35
C HIS A 436 -1.44 -20.13 14.23
N LEU A 437 -0.53 -20.28 13.25
CA LEU A 437 -0.69 -21.18 12.11
C LEU A 437 -0.52 -22.65 12.55
N SER A 438 -1.63 -23.28 12.87
CA SER A 438 -1.74 -24.66 13.35
C SER A 438 -1.50 -25.62 12.20
N SER A 439 -0.25 -26.08 12.02
CA SER A 439 0.09 -27.27 11.20
C SER A 439 1.58 -27.61 11.18
N PHE A 440 2.30 -27.47 12.30
CA PHE A 440 3.65 -28.03 12.37
C PHE A 440 3.70 -29.56 12.54
N ARG A 441 2.56 -30.28 12.44
CA ARG A 441 2.51 -31.74 12.32
C ARG A 441 2.42 -32.17 10.85
N SER A 442 3.29 -33.12 10.48
CA SER A 442 3.73 -33.56 9.14
C SER A 442 2.67 -34.18 8.17
N ALA A 443 1.37 -33.93 8.32
CA ALA A 443 0.34 -34.68 7.57
C ALA A 443 -0.67 -33.85 6.77
N ILE A 444 -0.50 -32.54 6.64
CA ILE A 444 -1.37 -31.75 5.76
C ILE A 444 -0.90 -31.92 4.31
N GLU A 445 -1.82 -32.16 3.38
CA GLU A 445 -1.52 -32.15 1.95
C GLU A 445 -0.75 -30.86 1.59
N PRO A 446 0.37 -30.91 0.84
CA PRO A 446 1.21 -29.74 0.57
C PRO A 446 0.48 -28.53 -0.03
N GLN A 447 -0.70 -28.74 -0.62
CA GLN A 447 -1.54 -27.68 -1.21
C GLN A 447 -2.34 -26.88 -0.16
N LEU A 448 -2.57 -27.44 1.02
CA LEU A 448 -3.27 -26.80 2.14
C LEU A 448 -2.30 -26.11 3.12
N SER A 449 -1.05 -26.57 3.20
CA SER A 449 0.00 -25.95 4.01
C SER A 449 0.55 -24.64 3.42
N ASP A 450 0.55 -24.50 2.09
CA ASP A 450 1.10 -23.32 1.42
C ASP A 450 0.14 -22.13 1.52
N ALA A 451 0.61 -20.99 2.03
CA ALA A 451 -0.20 -19.77 2.11
C ALA A 451 -0.38 -19.11 0.72
N LYS A 452 0.61 -19.17 -0.17
CA LYS A 452 0.52 -18.58 -1.52
C LYS A 452 0.21 -19.66 -2.55
N LEU A 453 -0.85 -19.47 -3.33
CA LEU A 453 -1.31 -20.40 -4.37
C LEU A 453 -0.65 -20.05 -5.71
N ASP A 454 0.41 -20.78 -6.10
CA ASP A 454 1.20 -20.45 -7.30
C ASP A 454 0.42 -20.57 -8.61
N GLN A 455 -0.48 -21.54 -8.69
CA GLN A 455 -1.27 -21.80 -9.91
C GLN A 455 -2.48 -20.87 -10.05
N VAL A 456 -2.76 -20.04 -9.04
CA VAL A 456 -3.87 -19.10 -9.04
C VAL A 456 -3.29 -17.71 -9.23
N MET A 457 -3.50 -17.12 -10.40
CA MET A 457 -2.87 -15.85 -10.77
C MET A 457 -3.90 -14.75 -11.03
N VAL A 458 -3.54 -13.51 -10.68
CA VAL A 458 -4.25 -12.29 -11.05
C VAL A 458 -3.29 -11.32 -11.74
N ARG A 459 -3.81 -10.48 -12.63
CA ARG A 459 -3.03 -9.40 -13.26
C ARG A 459 -3.27 -8.09 -12.54
N LYS A 460 -2.22 -7.27 -12.43
CA LYS A 460 -2.27 -5.93 -11.81
C LYS A 460 -1.86 -4.88 -12.84
N ALA A 461 -2.66 -3.85 -13.02
CA ALA A 461 -2.29 -2.71 -13.85
C ALA A 461 -1.17 -1.93 -13.14
N ARG A 462 0.02 -1.89 -13.75
CA ARG A 462 1.19 -1.18 -13.19
C ARG A 462 1.38 0.11 -13.97
N ALA A 463 0.95 1.24 -13.41
CA ALA A 463 1.11 2.55 -14.05
C ALA A 463 2.60 2.90 -14.29
N PRO A 464 2.92 3.61 -15.40
CA PRO A 464 4.26 4.13 -15.66
C PRO A 464 4.72 5.10 -14.57
N ILE A 465 6.02 5.14 -14.31
CA ILE A 465 6.59 6.05 -13.31
C ILE A 465 7.03 7.35 -14.01
N LYS A 466 6.58 8.50 -13.47
CA LYS A 466 6.90 9.83 -14.00
C LYS A 466 8.36 10.24 -13.78
N ASN A 467 8.93 9.93 -12.60
CA ASN A 467 10.33 10.19 -12.26
C ASN A 467 10.94 8.95 -11.62
N LEU A 468 11.55 8.09 -12.44
CA LEU A 468 12.02 6.79 -11.99
C LEU A 468 13.12 6.89 -10.92
N PRO A 469 14.17 7.73 -11.04
CA PRO A 469 15.19 7.83 -10.00
C PRO A 469 14.67 8.27 -8.64
N GLU A 470 13.84 9.32 -8.58
CA GLU A 470 13.28 9.79 -7.30
C GLU A 470 12.34 8.75 -6.69
N TYR A 471 11.51 8.09 -7.49
CA TYR A 471 10.67 7.01 -7.00
C TYR A 471 11.49 5.84 -6.44
N VAL A 472 12.51 5.39 -7.18
CA VAL A 472 13.29 4.21 -6.79
C VAL A 472 14.17 4.49 -5.58
N LEU A 473 14.93 5.58 -5.59
CA LEU A 473 15.89 5.92 -4.53
C LEU A 473 15.22 6.58 -3.32
N GLY A 474 14.11 7.30 -3.53
CA GLY A 474 13.44 8.10 -2.50
C GLY A 474 12.31 7.41 -1.78
N THR A 475 11.66 6.46 -2.44
CA THR A 475 10.46 5.80 -1.89
C THR A 475 10.66 4.29 -1.87
N TYR A 476 10.96 3.70 -3.02
CA TYR A 476 10.87 2.25 -3.19
C TYR A 476 11.97 1.45 -2.47
N LEU A 477 13.23 1.84 -2.62
CA LEU A 477 14.37 1.19 -1.95
C LEU A 477 14.35 1.40 -0.42
N PRO A 478 14.08 2.61 0.12
CA PRO A 478 13.84 2.79 1.55
C PRO A 478 12.72 1.89 2.08
N THR A 479 11.56 1.84 1.41
CA THR A 479 10.47 0.91 1.76
C THR A 479 10.89 -0.56 1.70
N LEU A 480 11.76 -0.96 0.77
CA LEU A 480 12.33 -2.30 0.77
C LEU A 480 13.13 -2.56 2.03
N LEU A 481 14.04 -1.63 2.34
CA LEU A 481 14.97 -1.73 3.45
C LEU A 481 14.20 -1.91 4.76
N TRP A 482 13.18 -1.08 5.02
CA TRP A 482 12.35 -1.17 6.22
C TRP A 482 11.59 -2.50 6.30
N GLY A 483 11.05 -2.99 5.19
CA GLY A 483 10.46 -4.33 5.15
C GLY A 483 11.45 -5.44 5.52
N THR A 484 12.71 -5.36 5.08
CA THR A 484 13.75 -6.35 5.45
C THR A 484 14.18 -6.25 6.92
N VAL A 485 14.13 -5.05 7.51
CA VAL A 485 14.40 -4.82 8.93
C VAL A 485 13.31 -5.46 9.79
N LEU A 486 12.03 -5.17 9.53
CA LEU A 486 10.93 -5.80 10.25
C LEU A 486 10.92 -7.31 10.10
N ASP A 487 11.18 -7.81 8.89
CA ASP A 487 11.28 -9.26 8.64
C ASP A 487 12.34 -9.90 9.54
N ALA A 488 13.50 -9.24 9.72
CA ALA A 488 14.54 -9.71 10.61
C ALA A 488 14.17 -9.63 12.09
N TRP A 489 13.42 -8.61 12.49
CA TRP A 489 12.88 -8.48 13.84
C TRP A 489 11.84 -9.58 14.15
N ILE A 490 11.12 -10.07 13.14
CA ILE A 490 10.15 -11.18 13.29
C ILE A 490 10.87 -12.53 13.23
N ASN A 491 11.66 -12.80 12.20
CA ASN A 491 12.54 -13.96 12.13
C ASN A 491 13.78 -13.70 11.25
N PRO A 492 14.99 -13.71 11.84
CA PRO A 492 16.21 -13.44 11.09
C PRO A 492 16.64 -14.56 10.14
N ASP A 493 16.18 -15.80 10.36
CA ASP A 493 16.57 -16.99 9.59
C ASP A 493 15.84 -17.04 8.24
N PRO A 494 16.57 -17.06 7.11
CA PRO A 494 15.94 -17.17 5.80
C PRO A 494 15.29 -18.53 5.52
N VAL A 495 15.71 -19.63 6.16
CA VAL A 495 15.26 -21.00 5.83
C VAL A 495 13.74 -21.13 5.94
N VAL A 496 13.13 -20.56 6.98
CA VAL A 496 11.68 -20.64 7.23
C VAL A 496 10.84 -19.80 6.27
N LYS A 497 11.47 -18.97 5.42
CA LYS A 497 10.81 -18.11 4.42
C LYS A 497 10.61 -18.83 3.09
N TYR A 498 11.20 -19.99 2.93
CA TYR A 498 11.09 -20.85 1.76
C TYR A 498 10.15 -22.00 2.08
N ARG A 499 9.50 -22.53 1.04
CA ARG A 499 8.77 -23.78 1.19
C ARG A 499 9.80 -24.89 1.30
N ARG A 500 9.50 -25.89 2.12
CA ARG A 500 10.38 -27.04 2.33
C ARG A 500 10.85 -27.64 1.00
N ARG A 501 9.94 -27.81 0.03
CA ARG A 501 10.24 -28.38 -1.30
C ARG A 501 11.18 -27.53 -2.17
N ASP A 502 11.29 -26.23 -1.89
CA ASP A 502 12.14 -25.32 -2.68
C ASP A 502 13.58 -25.26 -2.13
N LEU A 503 13.84 -25.94 -1.01
CA LEU A 503 15.15 -25.98 -0.36
C LEU A 503 15.98 -27.17 -0.85
N THR A 504 17.31 -27.00 -0.88
CA THR A 504 18.26 -28.10 -1.06
C THR A 504 18.13 -29.13 0.07
N PRO A 505 18.47 -30.42 -0.12
CA PRO A 505 18.36 -31.45 0.93
C PRO A 505 18.95 -31.05 2.29
N ALA A 506 20.18 -30.52 2.31
CA ALA A 506 20.82 -30.06 3.56
C ALA A 506 20.06 -28.93 4.28
N LYS A 507 19.31 -28.11 3.54
CA LYS A 507 18.46 -27.05 4.10
C LYS A 507 17.06 -27.55 4.46
N GLN A 508 16.57 -28.59 3.81
CA GLN A 508 15.36 -29.30 4.23
C GLN A 508 15.57 -29.90 5.63
N ASP A 509 16.72 -30.51 5.89
CA ASP A 509 17.04 -31.04 7.23
C ASP A 509 17.04 -29.95 8.31
N LEU A 510 17.59 -28.77 8.00
CA LEU A 510 17.52 -27.62 8.91
C LEU A 510 16.09 -27.12 9.11
N TRP A 511 15.29 -27.09 8.05
CA TRP A 511 13.88 -26.71 8.11
C TRP A 511 13.07 -27.70 8.95
N ASP A 512 13.34 -29.01 8.81
CA ASP A 512 12.66 -30.07 9.55
C ASP A 512 13.01 -30.01 11.04
N LYS A 513 14.30 -29.77 11.36
CA LYS A 513 14.82 -29.66 12.73
C LYS A 513 14.65 -28.28 13.36
N PHE A 514 14.07 -27.31 12.66
CA PHE A 514 13.89 -25.97 13.19
C PHE A 514 13.05 -26.02 14.47
N ASN A 515 13.61 -25.50 15.58
CA ASN A 515 12.89 -25.50 16.86
C ASN A 515 11.68 -24.57 16.76
N ARG A 516 10.50 -25.16 16.96
CA ARG A 516 9.20 -24.47 16.91
C ARG A 516 8.57 -24.34 18.29
N GLU A 517 9.29 -24.76 19.33
CA GLU A 517 8.87 -24.67 20.73
C GLU A 517 9.63 -23.56 21.47
N GLY A 518 9.06 -23.04 22.56
CA GLY A 518 9.62 -21.89 23.27
C GLY A 518 9.48 -20.57 22.52
N ARG A 519 10.00 -19.47 23.08
CA ARG A 519 9.84 -18.12 22.49
C ARG A 519 10.55 -18.00 21.13
N SER A 520 9.99 -17.19 20.22
CA SER A 520 10.61 -16.90 18.92
C SER A 520 12.02 -16.32 19.09
N GLN A 521 12.88 -16.57 18.09
CA GLN A 521 14.23 -16.00 18.03
C GLN A 521 14.25 -14.57 17.44
N GLY A 522 13.14 -14.11 16.87
CA GLY A 522 13.00 -12.73 16.42
C GLY A 522 12.73 -11.79 17.59
N VAL A 523 13.47 -10.70 17.66
CA VAL A 523 13.39 -9.70 18.73
C VAL A 523 11.98 -9.14 18.92
N LEU A 524 11.31 -8.73 17.85
CA LEU A 524 9.94 -8.20 17.91
C LEU A 524 8.93 -9.29 18.25
N ALA A 525 9.04 -10.47 17.63
CA ALA A 525 8.12 -11.58 17.90
C ALA A 525 8.23 -12.07 19.36
N ALA A 526 9.44 -12.17 19.90
CA ALA A 526 9.69 -12.52 21.29
C ALA A 526 9.17 -11.45 22.26
N GLY A 527 9.40 -10.16 21.95
CA GLY A 527 8.89 -9.04 22.74
C GLY A 527 7.36 -9.02 22.79
N LEU A 528 6.71 -9.17 21.63
CA LEU A 528 5.26 -9.26 21.52
C LEU A 528 4.70 -10.48 22.25
N GLN A 529 5.31 -11.67 22.05
CA GLN A 529 4.89 -12.88 22.76
C GLN A 529 4.98 -12.69 24.29
N SER A 530 6.08 -12.12 24.78
CA SER A 530 6.23 -11.82 26.22
C SER A 530 5.18 -10.83 26.72
N ALA A 531 4.83 -9.80 25.93
CA ALA A 531 3.82 -8.83 26.32
C ALA A 531 2.42 -9.46 26.37
N LEU A 532 2.09 -10.32 25.40
CA LEU A 532 0.84 -11.08 25.37
C LEU A 532 0.73 -12.05 26.55
N GLU A 533 1.80 -12.79 26.86
CA GLU A 533 1.86 -13.70 28.02
C GLU A 533 1.62 -12.97 29.36
N LYS A 534 2.16 -11.76 29.50
CA LYS A 534 1.98 -10.91 30.69
C LYS A 534 0.65 -10.14 30.70
N GLY A 535 0.01 -9.98 29.55
CA GLY A 535 -1.09 -9.03 29.35
C GLY A 535 -0.68 -7.56 29.52
N ALA A 536 0.61 -7.24 29.46
CA ALA A 536 1.15 -5.91 29.73
C ALA A 536 2.47 -5.66 28.99
N PHE A 537 2.74 -4.40 28.65
CA PHE A 537 4.01 -3.95 28.08
C PHE A 537 4.51 -2.72 28.85
N THR A 538 5.44 -2.96 29.78
CA THR A 538 5.89 -1.90 30.71
C THR A 538 6.89 -0.96 30.07
N LYS A 539 7.13 0.20 30.69
CA LYS A 539 8.20 1.13 30.26
C LYS A 539 9.58 0.47 30.24
N LEU A 540 9.84 -0.44 31.19
CA LEU A 540 11.10 -1.19 31.24
C LEU A 540 11.19 -2.17 30.06
N ASP A 541 10.15 -2.97 29.81
CA ASP A 541 10.09 -3.88 28.66
C ASP A 541 10.28 -3.10 27.34
N ARG A 542 9.62 -1.94 27.21
CA ARG A 542 9.72 -1.05 26.04
C ARG A 542 11.13 -0.54 25.80
N ASN A 543 11.83 -0.10 26.85
CA ASN A 543 13.19 0.39 26.73
C ASN A 543 14.18 -0.73 26.35
N LEU A 544 14.09 -1.88 27.03
CA LEU A 544 14.95 -3.03 26.71
C LEU A 544 14.72 -3.51 25.27
N LEU A 545 13.47 -3.61 24.84
CA LEU A 545 13.15 -4.03 23.49
C LEU A 545 13.64 -3.03 22.44
N ARG A 546 13.58 -1.72 22.73
CA ARG A 546 14.09 -0.67 21.83
C ARG A 546 15.57 -0.91 21.48
N ASP A 547 16.40 -1.14 22.49
CA ASP A 547 17.84 -1.33 22.30
C ASP A 547 18.13 -2.57 21.45
N LEU A 548 17.40 -3.67 21.70
CA LEU A 548 17.50 -4.90 20.91
C LEU A 548 17.03 -4.71 19.45
N LEU A 549 15.96 -3.95 19.23
CA LEU A 549 15.46 -3.64 17.88
C LEU A 549 16.48 -2.79 17.10
N VAL A 550 17.09 -1.79 17.74
CA VAL A 550 18.15 -0.97 17.14
C VAL A 550 19.33 -1.84 16.73
N GLU A 551 19.85 -2.66 17.64
CA GLU A 551 20.98 -3.55 17.36
C GLU A 551 20.68 -4.53 16.22
N ALA A 552 19.55 -5.24 16.29
CA ALA A 552 19.15 -6.20 15.27
C ALA A 552 18.87 -5.53 13.91
N GLY A 553 18.31 -4.33 13.93
CA GLY A 553 18.01 -3.55 12.74
C GLY A 553 19.27 -3.09 12.01
N LEU A 554 20.25 -2.53 12.72
CA LEU A 554 21.53 -2.09 12.13
C LEU A 554 22.35 -3.26 11.57
N LYS A 555 22.34 -4.41 12.25
CA LYS A 555 22.90 -5.67 11.72
C LYS A 555 22.22 -6.09 10.41
N ARG A 556 20.89 -5.99 10.33
CA ARG A 556 20.14 -6.29 9.10
C ARG A 556 20.45 -5.30 7.99
N ILE A 557 20.46 -4.00 8.27
CA ILE A 557 20.79 -2.95 7.28
C ILE A 557 22.19 -3.17 6.72
N THR A 558 23.17 -3.52 7.56
CA THR A 558 24.54 -3.88 7.14
C THR A 558 24.53 -5.04 6.13
N ARG A 559 23.75 -6.10 6.42
CA ARG A 559 23.63 -7.27 5.53
C ARG A 559 22.98 -6.89 4.19
N VAL A 560 21.91 -6.11 4.21
CA VAL A 560 21.21 -5.63 3.02
C VAL A 560 22.14 -4.78 2.16
N ARG A 561 22.86 -3.85 2.79
CA ARG A 561 23.85 -2.98 2.14
C ARG A 561 24.93 -3.78 1.42
N ARG A 562 25.53 -4.77 2.08
CA ARG A 562 26.53 -5.65 1.44
C ARG A 562 25.96 -6.43 0.27
N GLN A 563 24.77 -7.03 0.44
CA GLN A 563 24.13 -7.79 -0.63
C GLN A 563 23.81 -6.91 -1.86
N TRP A 564 23.21 -5.75 -1.64
CA TRP A 564 22.84 -4.85 -2.74
C TRP A 564 24.04 -4.18 -3.40
N ALA A 565 25.10 -3.85 -2.67
CA ALA A 565 26.36 -3.39 -3.25
C ALA A 565 26.94 -4.42 -4.24
N GLY A 566 26.71 -5.71 -3.97
CA GLY A 566 27.06 -6.82 -4.85
C GLY A 566 26.13 -7.04 -6.04
N LEU A 567 25.01 -6.31 -6.17
CA LEU A 567 24.05 -6.42 -7.28
C LEU A 567 24.56 -5.72 -8.55
N SER A 568 25.60 -6.31 -9.13
CA SER A 568 26.21 -5.90 -10.39
C SER A 568 26.63 -7.13 -11.19
N VAL A 569 26.89 -6.93 -12.49
CA VAL A 569 27.44 -7.93 -13.41
C VAL A 569 28.59 -7.33 -14.19
N MET A 570 29.54 -8.17 -14.59
CA MET A 570 30.62 -7.77 -15.49
C MET A 570 30.10 -7.66 -16.92
N SER A 571 30.37 -6.53 -17.58
CA SER A 571 29.94 -6.26 -18.95
C SER A 571 31.13 -5.90 -19.85
N GLY A 572 31.08 -6.31 -21.12
CA GLY A 572 32.12 -6.05 -22.12
C GLY A 572 32.76 -7.31 -22.71
N LYS A 573 33.14 -7.25 -24.00
CA LYS A 573 33.97 -8.25 -24.70
C LYS A 573 35.34 -7.64 -25.01
N GLY A 574 36.41 -8.44 -24.92
CA GLY A 574 37.76 -8.03 -25.35
C GLY A 574 38.50 -7.07 -24.40
N GLY A 575 38.87 -7.52 -23.20
CA GLY A 575 39.83 -6.82 -22.31
C GLY A 575 39.31 -5.59 -21.55
N LYS A 576 38.27 -4.88 -22.05
CA LYS A 576 37.61 -3.77 -21.33
C LYS A 576 36.36 -4.27 -20.59
N ARG A 577 36.54 -4.91 -19.44
CA ARG A 577 35.42 -5.30 -18.57
C ARG A 577 35.00 -4.10 -17.71
N ALA A 578 33.75 -3.67 -17.82
CA ALA A 578 33.15 -2.64 -16.98
C ALA A 578 32.06 -3.25 -16.10
N VAL A 579 31.99 -2.82 -14.83
CA VAL A 579 30.93 -3.25 -13.91
C VAL A 579 29.63 -2.53 -14.29
N LYS A 580 28.59 -3.30 -14.58
CA LYS A 580 27.23 -2.78 -14.81
C LYS A 580 26.52 -2.67 -13.46
N GLU A 581 26.45 -1.45 -12.94
CA GLU A 581 25.80 -1.14 -11.66
C GLU A 581 24.28 -0.98 -11.80
N THR A 582 23.56 -1.17 -10.70
CA THR A 582 22.11 -1.07 -10.58
C THR A 582 21.70 0.02 -9.60
N PHE A 583 20.43 0.42 -9.60
CA PHE A 583 19.91 1.39 -8.61
C PHE A 583 20.21 0.94 -7.17
N ALA A 584 20.01 -0.34 -6.85
CA ALA A 584 20.32 -0.87 -5.52
C ALA A 584 21.81 -0.82 -5.20
N SER A 585 22.67 -1.19 -6.17
CA SER A 585 24.11 -1.22 -5.91
C SER A 585 24.71 0.18 -5.74
N VAL A 586 24.29 1.16 -6.54
CA VAL A 586 24.78 2.55 -6.37
C VAL A 586 24.28 3.17 -5.08
N TRP A 587 23.06 2.86 -4.64
CA TRP A 587 22.51 3.34 -3.37
C TRP A 587 23.22 2.72 -2.16
N ALA A 588 23.45 1.40 -2.19
CA ALA A 588 24.14 0.70 -1.11
C ALA A 588 25.62 1.14 -0.97
N LYS A 589 26.27 1.47 -2.08
CA LYS A 589 27.66 2.00 -2.11
C LYS A 589 27.77 3.47 -1.78
N GLY A 590 26.67 4.23 -1.77
CA GLY A 590 26.69 5.68 -1.58
C GLY A 590 27.19 6.46 -2.81
N SER A 591 27.13 5.89 -4.01
CA SER A 591 27.65 6.51 -5.25
C SER A 591 26.57 7.20 -6.09
N VAL A 592 25.36 7.43 -5.54
CA VAL A 592 24.23 8.03 -6.27
C VAL A 592 24.58 9.39 -6.90
N LYS A 593 25.34 10.25 -6.20
CA LYS A 593 25.78 11.56 -6.69
C LYS A 593 26.58 11.48 -8.00
N GLU A 594 27.29 10.37 -8.24
CA GLU A 594 28.12 10.15 -9.43
C GLU A 594 27.29 9.92 -10.71
N TYR A 595 26.04 9.47 -10.56
CA TYR A 595 25.10 9.17 -11.64
C TYR A 595 23.93 10.17 -11.69
N PHE A 596 23.54 10.70 -10.54
CA PHE A 596 22.40 11.59 -10.35
C PHE A 596 22.79 12.84 -9.54
N PRO A 597 23.70 13.70 -10.05
CA PRO A 597 24.22 14.86 -9.30
C PRO A 597 23.18 15.94 -8.98
N TYR A 598 21.97 15.80 -9.52
CA TYR A 598 20.84 16.72 -9.35
C TYR A 598 19.88 16.29 -8.23
N LEU A 599 20.06 15.09 -7.67
CA LEU A 599 19.24 14.59 -6.57
C LEU A 599 19.73 15.15 -5.24
N ASP A 600 18.79 15.39 -4.33
CA ASP A 600 19.06 15.82 -2.96
C ASP A 600 19.90 14.79 -2.15
N LYS A 601 20.59 15.26 -1.11
CA LYS A 601 21.47 14.45 -0.25
C LYS A 601 20.75 13.28 0.43
N LYS A 602 19.43 13.38 0.67
CA LYS A 602 18.64 12.26 1.20
C LYS A 602 18.69 11.00 0.34
N TYR A 603 18.95 11.14 -0.96
CA TYR A 603 19.03 10.01 -1.89
C TYR A 603 20.43 9.38 -1.98
N TYR A 604 21.46 9.93 -1.32
CA TYR A 604 22.85 9.59 -1.61
C TYR A 604 23.25 8.15 -1.30
N GLY A 605 22.60 7.50 -0.35
CA GLY A 605 22.88 6.11 0.01
C GLY A 605 22.30 5.68 1.35
N ILE A 606 22.60 4.44 1.72
CA ILE A 606 22.22 3.85 3.01
C ILE A 606 23.04 4.45 4.17
N ALA A 607 24.36 4.56 3.99
CA ALA A 607 25.30 4.98 5.03
C ALA A 607 26.17 6.13 4.54
N HIS A 608 26.03 7.30 5.18
CA HIS A 608 26.62 8.54 4.72
C HIS A 608 26.72 9.57 5.85
N ILE A 609 27.90 10.12 6.08
CA ILE A 609 28.16 11.12 7.13
C ILE A 609 28.59 12.42 6.43
N GLY A 610 27.77 13.47 6.51
CA GLY A 610 28.02 14.72 5.79
C GLY A 610 28.00 14.53 4.27
N GLU A 611 29.13 14.77 3.59
CA GLU A 611 29.35 14.55 2.14
C GLU A 611 30.06 13.21 1.84
N GLU A 612 30.43 12.45 2.87
CA GLU A 612 31.27 11.26 2.72
C GLU A 612 30.47 9.95 2.79
N LYS A 613 30.71 9.06 1.81
CA LYS A 613 30.19 7.69 1.83
C LYS A 613 31.01 6.83 2.78
N VAL A 614 30.31 6.07 3.63
CA VAL A 614 30.94 5.05 4.46
C VAL A 614 31.39 3.89 3.56
N PRO A 615 32.52 3.19 3.79
CA PRO A 615 32.86 1.97 3.06
C PRO A 615 31.82 0.85 3.27
N VAL A 616 31.53 0.04 2.26
CA VAL A 616 30.49 -1.03 2.32
C VAL A 616 30.83 -2.11 3.35
N GLU A 617 32.13 -2.37 3.55
CA GLU A 617 32.58 -3.40 4.49
C GLU A 617 32.45 -2.98 5.95
N THR A 618 32.42 -1.67 6.22
CA THR A 618 32.24 -1.12 7.57
C THR A 618 30.85 -1.52 8.10
N PRO A 619 30.78 -2.28 9.21
CA PRO A 619 29.51 -2.55 9.89
C PRO A 619 28.88 -1.26 10.39
N LEU A 620 27.55 -1.18 10.31
CA LEU A 620 26.79 -0.09 10.90
C LEU A 620 26.40 -0.53 12.32
N THR A 621 26.84 0.22 13.32
CA THR A 621 26.67 -0.11 14.75
C THR A 621 25.87 0.95 15.49
N GLU A 622 25.80 2.17 14.95
CA GLU A 622 25.02 3.27 15.51
C GLU A 622 24.04 3.83 14.47
N VAL A 623 22.95 4.42 14.94
CA VAL A 623 21.97 5.08 14.05
C VAL A 623 22.61 6.24 13.29
N ALA A 624 23.61 6.90 13.89
CA ALA A 624 24.39 7.96 13.27
C ALA A 624 25.20 7.52 12.03
N ASP A 625 25.44 6.21 11.86
CA ASP A 625 26.11 5.68 10.67
C ASP A 625 25.21 5.70 9.42
N LEU A 626 23.89 5.80 9.61
CA LEU A 626 22.91 5.90 8.52
C LEU A 626 22.93 7.30 7.91
N ASN A 627 22.43 7.41 6.68
CA ASN A 627 22.28 8.71 6.03
C ASN A 627 21.41 9.65 6.87
N GLN A 628 22.07 10.66 7.46
CA GLN A 628 21.45 11.63 8.37
C GLN A 628 20.31 12.46 7.76
N TYR A 629 20.26 12.59 6.43
CA TYR A 629 19.26 13.43 5.75
C TYR A 629 17.88 12.75 5.63
N GLN A 630 17.77 11.44 5.91
CA GLN A 630 16.50 10.72 5.88
C GLN A 630 16.51 9.48 6.77
N LEU A 631 17.46 8.56 6.53
CA LEU A 631 17.40 7.21 7.09
C LEU A 631 17.60 7.14 8.61
N HIS A 632 18.28 8.11 9.21
CA HIS A 632 18.36 8.22 10.68
C HIS A 632 16.95 8.35 11.28
N ASN A 633 16.21 9.39 10.91
CA ASN A 633 14.87 9.65 11.45
C ASN A 633 13.88 8.54 11.08
N ASP A 634 13.97 8.04 9.84
CA ASP A 634 13.13 6.93 9.39
C ASP A 634 13.38 5.68 10.26
N PHE A 635 14.64 5.30 10.50
CA PHE A 635 14.92 4.10 11.31
C PHE A 635 14.42 4.24 12.75
N SER A 636 14.60 5.41 13.38
CA SER A 636 14.05 5.68 14.72
C SER A 636 12.52 5.60 14.73
N THR A 637 11.86 6.15 13.70
CA THR A 637 10.40 6.05 13.53
C THR A 637 9.96 4.60 13.41
N LEU A 638 10.69 3.78 12.64
CA LEU A 638 10.39 2.36 12.46
C LEU A 638 10.47 1.57 13.77
N VAL A 639 11.47 1.87 14.61
CA VAL A 639 11.62 1.26 15.93
C VAL A 639 10.45 1.63 16.83
N ASP A 640 10.07 2.92 16.86
CA ASP A 640 8.92 3.37 17.64
C ASP A 640 7.63 2.70 17.17
N ASP A 641 7.35 2.69 15.87
CA ASP A 641 6.15 2.07 15.29
C ASP A 641 6.05 0.57 15.66
N ALA A 642 7.20 -0.14 15.73
CA ALA A 642 7.24 -1.55 16.12
C ALA A 642 6.95 -1.77 17.62
N LEU A 643 7.44 -0.89 18.49
CA LEU A 643 7.09 -0.90 19.92
C LEU A 643 5.61 -0.60 20.11
N GLU A 644 5.07 0.33 19.32
CA GLU A 644 3.68 0.77 19.39
C GLU A 644 2.73 -0.27 18.81
N TYR A 645 3.19 -1.10 17.87
CA TYR A 645 2.44 -2.26 17.39
C TYR A 645 2.17 -3.28 18.51
N ILE A 646 3.06 -3.41 19.51
CA ILE A 646 2.81 -4.28 20.68
C ILE A 646 1.66 -3.72 21.52
N GLU A 647 1.69 -2.43 21.82
CA GLU A 647 0.60 -1.75 22.54
C GLU A 647 -0.72 -1.83 21.76
N TRP A 648 -0.64 -1.66 20.45
CA TRP A 648 -1.79 -1.79 19.56
C TRP A 648 -2.38 -3.20 19.60
N THR A 649 -1.52 -4.23 19.56
CA THR A 649 -1.95 -5.63 19.65
C THR A 649 -2.63 -5.94 20.98
N LEU A 650 -2.11 -5.41 22.10
CA LEU A 650 -2.76 -5.55 23.42
C LEU A 650 -4.15 -4.88 23.47
N ASN A 651 -4.35 -3.80 22.71
CA ASN A 651 -5.64 -3.09 22.65
C ASN A 651 -6.60 -3.64 21.60
N TRP A 652 -6.14 -4.52 20.70
CA TRP A 652 -6.93 -5.06 19.61
C TRP A 652 -8.25 -5.74 20.06
N PRO A 653 -8.29 -6.54 21.14
CA PRO A 653 -9.54 -7.16 21.61
C PRO A 653 -10.65 -6.14 21.92
N ARG A 654 -10.28 -4.96 22.44
CA ARG A 654 -11.24 -3.89 22.71
C ARG A 654 -11.88 -3.36 21.43
N ILE A 655 -11.09 -3.21 20.37
CA ILE A 655 -11.60 -2.78 19.07
C ILE A 655 -12.47 -3.87 18.44
N VAL A 656 -12.09 -5.14 18.56
CA VAL A 656 -12.93 -6.27 18.15
C VAL A 656 -14.31 -6.19 18.82
N GLN A 657 -14.37 -5.96 20.12
CA GLN A 657 -15.63 -5.83 20.87
C GLN A 657 -16.47 -4.66 20.36
N VAL A 658 -15.87 -3.48 20.14
CA VAL A 658 -16.58 -2.29 19.61
C VAL A 658 -17.16 -2.60 18.24
N VAL A 659 -16.36 -3.15 17.31
CA VAL A 659 -16.82 -3.49 15.97
C VAL A 659 -17.95 -4.53 16.02
N ARG A 660 -17.87 -5.53 16.90
CA ARG A 660 -18.88 -6.59 17.01
C ARG A 660 -20.13 -6.19 17.80
N SER A 661 -20.07 -5.12 18.61
CA SER A 661 -21.21 -4.65 19.42
C SER A 661 -22.39 -4.14 18.59
N VAL A 662 -22.17 -3.75 17.34
CA VAL A 662 -23.25 -3.29 16.45
C VAL A 662 -24.14 -4.48 16.07
N LYS A 663 -25.47 -4.33 16.15
CA LYS A 663 -26.40 -5.36 15.65
C LYS A 663 -26.13 -5.66 14.16
N GLN A 664 -26.09 -6.94 13.79
CA GLN A 664 -25.93 -7.38 12.39
C GLN A 664 -27.04 -6.84 11.48
N GLY A 665 -26.67 -6.43 10.27
CA GLY A 665 -27.52 -5.77 9.27
C GLY A 665 -27.64 -4.26 9.42
N LYS A 666 -26.98 -3.64 10.42
CA LYS A 666 -27.07 -2.19 10.66
C LYS A 666 -26.06 -1.36 9.89
N VAL A 667 -24.90 -1.93 9.59
CA VAL A 667 -23.81 -1.20 8.90
C VAL A 667 -23.54 -1.83 7.54
N LYS A 668 -23.06 -1.03 6.59
CA LYS A 668 -22.81 -1.46 5.19
C LYS A 668 -21.85 -2.65 5.05
N THR A 669 -21.01 -2.88 6.06
CA THR A 669 -20.09 -4.02 6.12
C THR A 669 -20.78 -5.36 6.37
N ASP A 670 -22.01 -5.38 6.90
CA ASP A 670 -22.69 -6.62 7.31
C ASP A 670 -23.28 -7.39 6.12
N LEU A 671 -23.11 -8.71 6.02
CA LEU A 671 -23.67 -9.50 4.91
C LEU A 671 -25.19 -9.28 4.72
N SER A 672 -25.93 -9.16 5.82
CA SER A 672 -27.38 -8.93 5.83
C SER A 672 -27.80 -7.47 5.62
N TRP A 673 -26.87 -6.55 5.41
CA TRP A 673 -27.21 -5.15 5.10
C TRP A 673 -27.91 -5.06 3.75
N VAL A 674 -29.04 -4.36 3.76
CA VAL A 674 -29.85 -4.06 2.58
C VAL A 674 -29.78 -2.55 2.34
N PRO A 675 -29.51 -2.09 1.10
CA PRO A 675 -29.59 -0.68 0.76
C PRO A 675 -30.96 -0.11 1.14
N PRO A 676 -31.03 1.12 1.71
CA PRO A 676 -32.30 1.81 1.85
C PRO A 676 -32.94 1.97 0.46
N VAL A 677 -34.23 1.65 0.35
CA VAL A 677 -35.03 1.82 -0.87
C VAL A 677 -35.26 3.29 -1.15
#